data_AF-A0AAE6CFY1-F1
#
_entry.id   AF-A0AAE6CFY1-F1
#
_cell.length_a   1.000
_cell.length_b   1.000
_cell.length_c   1.000
_cell.angle_alpha   90.00
_cell.angle_beta   90.00
_cell.angle_gamma   90.00
#
_symmetry.space_group_name_H-M   'P 1'
#
loop_
_entity.id
_entity.type
_entity.pdbx_description
1 polymer ?
#
loop_
_entity_poly.entity_id
_entity_poly.type
_entity_poly.pdbx_seq_one_letter_code
_entity_poly.pdbx_strand_id
1 'polypeptide(L)'
;MSHTSHPFLLVTLTVPLTLALPQQALGDSTAPETVLDTVVVTGTRSEKLLMETPVRTEVVTREEIERKHARDVKEALEDVPGLLLKRIHGKSGYEVWLQGLDSNRVKVLIDGEPVAASTGSSVDVTQIGSLNIERIEVVKGATSALYGSAAMGGVINIITRDIEQGLHYEALAEASSFGKDNIGSETADIGARRASARLSARDGAWYGALSMDYRDSDGFDATPENWTTQGAEGERGDWSARLGWKPDQNQSYELLGGYYREDLNNRISADAAGKEIRKVKEEEAERTRLSASAVWRTAMGDFQARLLQEQFDDVTYQDAIATAVKEDRRSASMETRRATLDWSYAMNDDHLLSAGLEGFEETLEQRHDDAVEVPAGTDRHSIEAYLQDDYFISDRLEITPGVRLQRDSDFGSYAAPKINTRYELLREDNLTLFLRGGVGRGYRVPNLKERYYVFDHSHLGYMVLGNPDLQPEKSTSYQLGVGAYGDQGAYVDINLFYNDITDLIETAFDPDATADRGDGVAIHRYTNIAEASTRGAEISAAYPLSTQWKVHGGYTWMDSEDKRTGLELPKRPRHQVKLGADYTLAAWGTQLSLDGVFQSREFIDIAGSMESPSWSTFDFKVNQPLPRGVTLFGGIDNLTDTQRDFSDASDFRPDEGRFFYLGVRIKG
;
A
#
# COMPACT_ATOMS: atom_id res chain seq x y z
N MET A 1 32.17 -30.15 67.98
CA MET A 1 31.01 -29.82 67.15
C MET A 1 31.48 -29.82 65.71
N SER A 2 30.91 -30.73 64.93
CA SER A 2 31.41 -31.26 63.66
C SER A 2 30.92 -30.46 62.47
N HIS A 3 31.83 -30.21 61.53
CA HIS A 3 31.53 -29.93 60.13
C HIS A 3 30.93 -31.15 59.44
N THR A 4 29.95 -30.94 58.56
CA THR A 4 29.58 -31.86 57.48
C THR A 4 29.14 -31.06 56.25
N SER A 5 29.46 -31.63 55.10
CA SER A 5 29.60 -31.07 53.77
C SER A 5 28.72 -31.80 52.74
N HIS A 6 28.63 -31.20 51.53
CA HIS A 6 28.29 -31.79 50.19
C HIS A 6 26.84 -31.60 49.65
N PRO A 7 26.61 -31.71 48.31
CA PRO A 7 27.05 -30.77 47.25
C PRO A 7 25.98 -30.51 46.15
N PHE A 8 26.24 -29.54 45.26
CA PHE A 8 25.51 -29.35 43.99
C PHE A 8 26.11 -30.25 42.89
N LEU A 9 25.25 -30.90 42.10
CA LEU A 9 25.61 -31.78 40.99
C LEU A 9 25.61 -30.97 39.68
N LEU A 10 26.77 -30.89 39.02
CA LEU A 10 26.97 -30.28 37.70
C LEU A 10 27.16 -31.41 36.69
N VAL A 11 26.23 -31.58 35.76
CA VAL A 11 26.33 -32.58 34.67
C VAL A 11 26.98 -31.91 33.47
N THR A 12 28.27 -32.16 33.29
CA THR A 12 29.01 -31.89 32.04
C THR A 12 28.77 -33.02 31.05
N LEU A 13 28.12 -32.72 29.93
CA LEU A 13 28.04 -33.62 28.77
C LEU A 13 29.07 -33.17 27.73
N THR A 14 30.19 -33.87 27.65
CA THR A 14 31.20 -33.74 26.58
C THR A 14 30.78 -34.58 25.38
N VAL A 15 30.55 -33.96 24.22
CA VAL A 15 30.44 -34.63 22.92
C VAL A 15 31.62 -34.17 22.04
N PRO A 16 32.39 -35.09 21.42
CA PRO A 16 33.57 -34.75 20.65
C PRO A 16 33.23 -34.13 19.29
N LEU A 17 33.90 -33.03 18.96
CA LEU A 17 33.80 -32.31 17.69
C LEU A 17 34.75 -32.95 16.66
N THR A 18 34.26 -33.89 15.85
CA THR A 18 34.95 -34.31 14.63
C THR A 18 34.63 -33.34 13.49
N LEU A 19 35.62 -32.53 13.12
CA LEU A 19 35.65 -31.70 11.91
C LEU A 19 35.64 -32.59 10.66
N ALA A 20 34.47 -32.79 10.08
CA ALA A 20 34.31 -33.20 8.69
C ALA A 20 33.82 -31.98 7.91
N LEU A 21 34.70 -31.39 7.10
CA LEU A 21 34.35 -30.35 6.13
C LEU A 21 33.45 -30.98 5.05
N PRO A 22 32.18 -30.57 4.88
CA PRO A 22 31.43 -30.91 3.68
C PRO A 22 31.93 -29.99 2.56
N GLN A 23 32.49 -30.59 1.52
CA GLN A 23 32.77 -29.93 0.25
C GLN A 23 31.42 -29.59 -0.40
N GLN A 24 30.93 -28.37 -0.20
CA GLN A 24 29.73 -27.89 -0.88
C GLN A 24 30.05 -27.74 -2.38
N ALA A 25 29.34 -28.51 -3.19
CA ALA A 25 29.15 -28.18 -4.59
C ALA A 25 28.42 -26.83 -4.65
N LEU A 26 29.08 -25.83 -5.23
CA LEU A 26 28.44 -24.59 -5.68
C LEU A 26 27.44 -24.96 -6.76
N GLY A 27 26.18 -25.16 -6.37
CA GLY A 27 25.06 -25.08 -7.30
C GLY A 27 24.88 -23.60 -7.67
N ASP A 28 24.58 -23.33 -8.95
CA ASP A 28 24.25 -22.00 -9.46
C ASP A 28 23.22 -21.33 -8.56
N SER A 29 23.66 -20.42 -7.68
CA SER A 29 22.76 -19.41 -7.15
C SER A 29 22.49 -18.47 -8.31
N THR A 30 21.25 -18.42 -8.77
CA THR A 30 20.74 -17.31 -9.55
C THR A 30 21.24 -16.02 -8.90
N ALA A 31 21.98 -15.21 -9.66
CA ALA A 31 22.44 -13.92 -9.17
C ALA A 31 21.19 -13.13 -8.70
N PRO A 32 21.25 -12.42 -7.57
CA PRO A 32 20.12 -11.60 -7.14
C PRO A 32 19.76 -10.65 -8.29
N GLU A 33 18.48 -10.62 -8.68
CA GLU A 33 17.97 -9.65 -9.66
C GLU A 33 18.42 -8.26 -9.23
N THR A 34 19.22 -7.61 -10.08
CA THR A 34 19.65 -6.25 -9.80
C THR A 34 18.51 -5.30 -10.16
N VAL A 35 18.47 -4.12 -9.53
CA VAL A 35 17.48 -3.06 -9.85
C VAL A 35 17.48 -2.71 -11.35
N LEU A 36 18.60 -2.97 -12.05
CA LEU A 36 18.75 -2.74 -13.49
C LEU A 36 17.95 -3.73 -14.34
N ASP A 37 17.77 -4.95 -13.87
CA ASP A 37 17.08 -6.04 -14.58
C ASP A 37 15.59 -6.09 -14.22
N THR A 38 15.16 -5.32 -13.21
CA THR A 38 13.77 -5.28 -12.76
C THR A 38 12.85 -4.79 -13.89
N VAL A 39 11.92 -5.65 -14.30
CA VAL A 39 10.89 -5.31 -15.28
C VAL A 39 9.68 -4.70 -14.57
N VAL A 40 9.22 -3.57 -15.10
CA VAL A 40 7.99 -2.89 -14.69
C VAL A 40 6.99 -2.83 -15.84
N VAL A 41 5.71 -2.86 -15.50
CA VAL A 41 4.62 -2.81 -16.48
C VAL A 41 3.70 -1.63 -16.22
N THR A 42 3.59 -1.18 -14.98
CA THR A 42 2.51 -0.28 -14.55
C THR A 42 2.63 1.12 -15.19
N GLY A 43 3.84 1.62 -15.45
CA GLY A 43 4.04 2.96 -16.00
C GLY A 43 3.47 3.16 -17.41
N THR A 44 3.55 2.11 -18.25
CA THR A 44 3.24 2.17 -19.69
C THR A 44 2.25 1.11 -20.14
N ARG A 45 1.86 0.16 -19.29
CA ARG A 45 1.16 -1.10 -19.65
C ARG A 45 1.92 -1.98 -20.63
N SER A 46 3.23 -1.78 -20.73
CA SER A 46 4.17 -2.61 -21.49
C SER A 46 5.34 -2.98 -20.58
N GLU A 47 5.92 -4.17 -20.78
CA GLU A 47 7.13 -4.56 -20.07
C GLU A 47 8.30 -3.65 -20.48
N LYS A 48 8.91 -2.98 -19.49
CA LYS A 48 10.11 -2.16 -19.65
C LYS A 48 11.03 -2.38 -18.45
N LEU A 49 12.33 -2.23 -18.65
CA LEU A 49 13.26 -2.16 -17.53
C LEU A 49 12.97 -0.91 -16.69
N LEU A 50 13.09 -1.03 -15.37
CA LEU A 50 12.83 0.07 -14.41
C LEU A 50 13.62 1.34 -14.74
N MET A 51 14.86 1.19 -15.22
CA MET A 51 15.72 2.33 -15.56
C MET A 51 15.49 2.85 -16.98
N GLU A 52 14.68 2.15 -17.78
CA GLU A 52 14.31 2.52 -19.15
C GLU A 52 12.87 3.04 -19.27
N THR A 53 12.03 2.89 -18.24
CA THR A 53 10.66 3.43 -18.28
C THR A 53 10.64 4.97 -18.39
N PRO A 54 9.81 5.55 -19.29
CA PRO A 54 9.63 6.99 -19.41
C PRO A 54 8.82 7.62 -18.28
N VAL A 55 8.17 6.80 -17.46
CA VAL A 55 7.41 7.22 -16.27
C VAL A 55 8.20 6.88 -15.01
N ARG A 56 8.20 7.78 -14.03
CA ARG A 56 8.85 7.52 -12.73
C ARG A 56 8.10 6.43 -11.98
N THR A 57 8.81 5.32 -11.76
CA THR A 57 8.34 4.15 -11.03
C THR A 57 9.34 3.82 -9.95
N GLU A 58 8.86 3.50 -8.75
CA GLU A 58 9.63 2.84 -7.70
C GLU A 58 9.16 1.37 -7.62
N VAL A 59 10.05 0.47 -7.24
CA VAL A 59 9.70 -0.95 -7.07
C VAL A 59 10.17 -1.41 -5.70
N VAL A 60 9.28 -2.10 -4.99
CA VAL A 60 9.64 -2.91 -3.81
C VAL A 60 9.69 -4.36 -4.25
N THR A 61 10.88 -4.98 -4.26
CA THR A 61 11.07 -6.35 -4.78
C THR A 61 10.73 -7.41 -3.75
N ARG A 62 10.57 -8.67 -4.19
CA ARG A 62 10.32 -9.82 -3.31
C ARG A 62 11.39 -9.94 -2.23
N GLU A 63 12.64 -9.78 -2.63
CA GLU A 63 13.81 -9.85 -1.76
C GLU A 63 13.74 -8.79 -0.67
N GLU A 64 13.33 -7.56 -1.02
CA GLU A 64 13.17 -6.47 -0.04
C GLU A 64 12.03 -6.75 0.93
N ILE A 65 10.88 -7.23 0.45
CA ILE A 65 9.74 -7.60 1.31
C ILE A 65 10.14 -8.74 2.25
N GLU A 66 10.88 -9.75 1.76
CA GLU A 66 11.40 -10.84 2.61
C GLU A 66 12.44 -10.36 3.62
N ARG A 67 13.39 -9.51 3.21
CA ARG A 67 14.49 -8.97 4.04
C ARG A 67 13.96 -8.15 5.21
N LYS A 68 12.90 -7.37 4.99
CA LYS A 68 12.24 -6.53 6.01
C LYS A 68 11.27 -7.31 6.90
N HIS A 69 10.95 -8.54 6.52
CA HIS A 69 9.92 -9.37 7.14
C HIS A 69 8.53 -8.71 7.08
N ALA A 70 8.25 -7.93 6.03
CA ALA A 70 6.99 -7.22 5.92
C ALA A 70 5.79 -8.19 5.95
N ARG A 71 4.78 -7.87 6.75
CA ARG A 71 3.58 -8.68 6.96
C ARG A 71 2.48 -8.36 5.97
N ASP A 72 2.37 -7.11 5.56
CA ASP A 72 1.40 -6.60 4.59
C ASP A 72 2.00 -5.49 3.71
N VAL A 73 1.15 -4.90 2.86
CA VAL A 73 1.52 -3.82 1.95
C VAL A 73 1.92 -2.54 2.69
N LYS A 74 1.36 -2.26 3.88
CA LYS A 74 1.79 -1.10 4.70
C LYS A 74 3.27 -1.21 5.01
N GLU A 75 3.70 -2.32 5.61
CA GLU A 75 5.10 -2.53 6.00
C GLU A 75 6.04 -2.61 4.77
N ALA A 76 5.57 -3.21 3.67
CA ALA A 76 6.37 -3.27 2.45
C ALA A 76 6.66 -1.87 1.86
N LEU A 77 5.76 -0.91 2.05
CA LEU A 77 5.85 0.45 1.49
C LEU A 77 6.57 1.46 2.41
N GLU A 78 6.92 1.09 3.64
CA GLU A 78 7.47 2.02 4.64
C GLU A 78 8.71 2.77 4.16
N ASP A 79 9.59 2.13 3.40
CA ASP A 79 10.82 2.75 2.94
C ASP A 79 10.74 3.40 1.56
N VAL A 80 9.58 3.34 0.88
CA VAL A 80 9.44 3.91 -0.47
C VAL A 80 9.54 5.44 -0.39
N PRO A 81 10.54 6.09 -1.02
CA PRO A 81 10.69 7.53 -0.94
C PRO A 81 9.47 8.28 -1.48
N GLY A 82 9.06 9.38 -0.84
CA GLY A 82 7.93 10.22 -1.29
C GLY A 82 6.54 9.64 -1.06
N LEU A 83 6.47 8.50 -0.37
CA LEU A 83 5.24 7.84 0.05
C LEU A 83 4.99 8.10 1.54
N LEU A 84 3.76 8.50 1.87
CA LEU A 84 3.28 8.65 3.24
C LEU A 84 2.24 7.59 3.54
N LEU A 85 2.41 6.91 4.67
CA LEU A 85 1.42 6.02 5.25
C LEU A 85 0.70 6.79 6.35
N LYS A 86 -0.62 6.90 6.25
CA LYS A 86 -1.46 7.63 7.21
C LYS A 86 -2.52 6.70 7.77
N ARG A 87 -2.91 6.90 9.03
CA ARG A 87 -4.05 6.16 9.59
C ARG A 87 -5.33 6.52 8.88
N ILE A 88 -6.16 5.51 8.65
CA ILE A 88 -7.52 5.71 8.21
C ILE A 88 -8.32 6.31 9.37
N HIS A 89 -9.07 7.36 9.09
CA HIS A 89 -9.90 7.99 10.13
C HIS A 89 -11.06 7.05 10.51
N GLY A 90 -11.21 6.77 11.81
CA GLY A 90 -12.34 6.02 12.34
C GLY A 90 -12.32 4.52 12.11
N LYS A 91 -11.31 3.96 11.42
CA LYS A 91 -11.10 2.52 11.20
C LYS A 91 -9.65 2.15 11.52
N SER A 92 -9.44 0.96 12.06
CA SER A 92 -8.10 0.40 12.26
C SER A 92 -7.46 0.07 10.91
N GLY A 93 -6.33 0.70 10.57
CA GLY A 93 -5.68 0.49 9.26
C GLY A 93 -4.90 1.70 8.75
N TYR A 94 -4.26 1.54 7.61
CA TYR A 94 -3.44 2.57 6.97
C TYR A 94 -3.79 2.75 5.49
N GLU A 95 -3.71 3.99 5.04
CA GLU A 95 -3.89 4.42 3.66
C GLU A 95 -2.61 5.06 3.12
N VAL A 96 -2.52 5.18 1.79
CA VAL A 96 -1.31 5.68 1.13
C VAL A 96 -1.56 7.03 0.46
N TRP A 97 -0.63 7.96 0.66
CA TRP A 97 -0.60 9.27 0.01
C TRP A 97 0.68 9.39 -0.84
N LEU A 98 0.57 10.01 -2.02
CA LEU A 98 1.67 10.19 -2.96
C LEU A 98 1.76 11.63 -3.44
N GLN A 99 2.95 12.23 -3.42
CA GLN A 99 3.20 13.59 -3.91
C GLN A 99 2.22 14.65 -3.36
N GLY A 100 1.78 14.49 -2.12
CA GLY A 100 0.84 15.38 -1.44
C GLY A 100 -0.63 15.18 -1.81
N LEU A 101 -0.95 14.20 -2.65
CA LEU A 101 -2.31 13.75 -2.93
C LEU A 101 -2.66 12.61 -1.98
N ASP A 102 -3.84 12.69 -1.38
CA ASP A 102 -4.32 11.69 -0.43
C ASP A 102 -4.80 10.41 -1.12
N SER A 103 -5.22 9.45 -0.30
CA SER A 103 -5.67 8.12 -0.71
C SER A 103 -6.83 8.11 -1.70
N ASN A 104 -7.72 9.11 -1.66
CA ASN A 104 -8.83 9.24 -2.62
C ASN A 104 -8.32 9.47 -4.06
N ARG A 105 -7.07 9.92 -4.20
CA ARG A 105 -6.43 10.31 -5.46
C ARG A 105 -5.23 9.41 -5.79
N VAL A 106 -5.07 8.32 -5.07
CA VAL A 106 -4.06 7.27 -5.30
C VAL A 106 -4.77 5.93 -5.50
N LYS A 107 -4.55 5.30 -6.65
CA LYS A 107 -5.24 4.04 -6.97
C LYS A 107 -4.41 2.83 -6.54
N VAL A 108 -4.99 1.94 -5.73
CA VAL A 108 -4.35 0.67 -5.33
C VAL A 108 -4.90 -0.47 -6.18
N LEU A 109 -4.01 -1.28 -6.74
CA LEU A 109 -4.32 -2.36 -7.66
C LEU A 109 -3.65 -3.67 -7.22
N ILE A 110 -4.29 -4.80 -7.50
CA ILE A 110 -3.68 -6.14 -7.47
C ILE A 110 -3.72 -6.69 -8.90
N ASP A 111 -2.57 -6.96 -9.48
CA ASP A 111 -2.40 -7.39 -10.88
C ASP A 111 -3.13 -6.46 -11.88
N GLY A 112 -3.05 -5.14 -11.65
CA GLY A 112 -3.66 -4.11 -12.50
C GLY A 112 -5.18 -3.95 -12.36
N GLU A 113 -5.79 -4.62 -11.37
CA GLU A 113 -7.21 -4.55 -11.04
C GLU A 113 -7.44 -3.80 -9.72
N PRO A 114 -8.41 -2.88 -9.62
CA PRO A 114 -8.64 -2.10 -8.41
C PRO A 114 -9.06 -2.94 -7.22
N VAL A 115 -8.73 -2.45 -6.03
CA VAL A 115 -9.16 -2.99 -4.73
C VAL A 115 -10.24 -2.08 -4.16
N ALA A 116 -11.30 -2.66 -3.58
CA ALA A 116 -12.36 -1.92 -2.92
C ALA A 116 -11.84 -1.06 -1.78
N ALA A 117 -12.44 0.12 -1.64
CA ALA A 117 -12.12 1.05 -0.57
C ALA A 117 -12.83 0.64 0.73
N SER A 118 -12.07 0.48 1.82
CA SER A 118 -12.60 0.02 3.10
C SER A 118 -13.49 1.05 3.81
N THR A 119 -13.40 2.32 3.43
CA THR A 119 -14.20 3.43 4.00
C THR A 119 -15.14 4.09 2.98
N GLY A 120 -15.23 3.52 1.77
CA GLY A 120 -15.91 4.10 0.61
C GLY A 120 -15.06 5.11 -0.16
N SER A 121 -13.84 5.41 0.30
CA SER A 121 -12.95 6.39 -0.33
C SER A 121 -11.46 5.97 -0.35
N SER A 122 -10.99 5.29 0.70
CA SER A 122 -9.60 4.85 0.84
C SER A 122 -9.47 3.32 0.90
N VAL A 123 -8.41 2.77 0.30
CA VAL A 123 -8.04 1.36 0.46
C VAL A 123 -7.17 1.19 1.70
N ASP A 124 -7.50 0.24 2.58
CA ASP A 124 -6.65 -0.15 3.69
C ASP A 124 -5.56 -1.12 3.24
N VAL A 125 -4.33 -0.62 3.15
CA VAL A 125 -3.18 -1.42 2.70
C VAL A 125 -2.72 -2.45 3.74
N THR A 126 -3.20 -2.39 4.98
CA THR A 126 -2.90 -3.42 5.99
C THR A 126 -3.74 -4.71 5.80
N GLN A 127 -4.81 -4.63 5.01
CA GLN A 127 -5.67 -5.76 4.64
C GLN A 127 -5.11 -6.62 3.50
N ILE A 128 -3.93 -6.30 2.97
CA ILE A 128 -3.32 -7.05 1.85
C ILE A 128 -2.03 -7.70 2.35
N GLY A 129 -2.07 -9.02 2.53
CA GLY A 129 -0.95 -9.81 3.05
C GLY A 129 0.23 -9.90 2.07
N SER A 130 1.45 -9.99 2.60
CA SER A 130 2.69 -9.97 1.79
C SER A 130 3.08 -11.30 1.14
N LEU A 131 2.43 -12.42 1.51
CA LEU A 131 2.82 -13.78 1.11
C LEU A 131 2.81 -14.00 -0.41
N ASN A 132 1.80 -13.47 -1.09
CA ASN A 132 1.58 -13.67 -2.51
C ASN A 132 2.17 -12.56 -3.39
N ILE A 133 2.83 -11.58 -2.79
CA ILE A 133 3.39 -10.44 -3.50
C ILE A 133 4.74 -10.83 -4.09
N GLU A 134 4.91 -10.66 -5.40
CA GLU A 134 6.20 -10.71 -6.09
C GLU A 134 6.91 -9.36 -5.94
N ARG A 135 6.21 -8.29 -6.30
CA ARG A 135 6.73 -6.93 -6.18
C ARG A 135 5.59 -5.93 -6.08
N ILE A 136 5.91 -4.73 -5.64
CA ILE A 136 4.98 -3.60 -5.62
C ILE A 136 5.56 -2.50 -6.49
N GLU A 137 4.84 -2.12 -7.54
CA GLU A 137 5.20 -1.02 -8.43
C GLU A 137 4.46 0.25 -7.98
N VAL A 138 5.19 1.31 -7.62
CA VAL A 138 4.64 2.62 -7.24
C VAL A 138 4.93 3.61 -8.35
N VAL A 139 3.91 3.91 -9.16
CA VAL A 139 4.01 4.84 -10.28
C VAL A 139 3.49 6.20 -9.85
N LYS A 140 4.34 7.22 -9.94
CA LYS A 140 4.04 8.57 -9.44
C LYS A 140 3.57 9.51 -10.54
N GLY A 141 2.76 10.49 -10.17
CA GLY A 141 2.21 11.51 -11.08
C GLY A 141 0.91 11.08 -11.74
N ALA A 142 0.43 11.87 -12.70
CA ALA A 142 -0.86 11.63 -13.35
C ALA A 142 -0.83 10.38 -14.26
N THR A 143 -1.39 9.28 -13.76
CA THR A 143 -1.49 8.00 -14.47
C THR A 143 -2.92 7.67 -14.92
N SER A 144 -3.86 8.61 -14.75
CA SER A 144 -5.26 8.49 -15.20
C SER A 144 -5.42 8.08 -16.67
N ALA A 145 -4.52 8.44 -17.56
CA ALA A 145 -4.60 8.00 -18.97
C ALA A 145 -4.48 6.47 -19.13
N LEU A 146 -3.91 5.76 -18.15
CA LEU A 146 -3.82 4.30 -18.16
C LEU A 146 -4.77 3.64 -17.15
N TYR A 147 -5.09 4.31 -16.05
CA TYR A 147 -5.82 3.69 -14.93
C TYR A 147 -7.17 4.33 -14.60
N GLY A 148 -7.57 5.36 -15.33
CA GLY A 148 -8.88 6.00 -15.20
C GLY A 148 -9.00 6.90 -13.98
N SER A 149 -10.25 7.03 -13.51
CA SER A 149 -10.60 7.84 -12.33
C SER A 149 -9.77 7.45 -11.10
N ALA A 150 -9.49 8.45 -10.26
CA ALA A 150 -8.76 8.36 -8.98
C ALA A 150 -7.25 8.04 -9.07
N ALA A 151 -6.66 7.96 -10.26
CA ALA A 151 -5.22 7.80 -10.47
C ALA A 151 -4.49 9.15 -10.70
N MET A 152 -4.87 10.17 -9.93
CA MET A 152 -4.38 11.55 -10.11
C MET A 152 -2.98 11.76 -9.52
N GLY A 153 -2.70 11.18 -8.35
CA GLY A 153 -1.41 11.26 -7.68
C GLY A 153 -0.48 10.09 -7.96
N GLY A 154 -1.05 8.95 -8.35
CA GLY A 154 -0.28 7.79 -8.75
C GLY A 154 -1.09 6.50 -8.64
N VAL A 155 -0.36 5.41 -8.88
CA VAL A 155 -0.87 4.04 -8.80
C VAL A 155 0.11 3.21 -7.98
N ILE A 156 -0.43 2.38 -7.11
CA ILE A 156 0.29 1.33 -6.39
C ILE A 156 -0.23 0.01 -6.91
N ASN A 157 0.59 -0.71 -7.66
CA ASN A 157 0.21 -1.98 -8.26
C ASN A 157 0.98 -3.12 -7.60
N ILE A 158 0.24 -3.97 -6.89
CA ILE A 158 0.75 -5.17 -6.24
C ILE A 158 0.73 -6.28 -7.28
N ILE A 159 1.91 -6.74 -7.69
CA ILE A 159 2.07 -7.82 -8.64
C ILE A 159 2.20 -9.14 -7.88
N THR A 160 1.36 -10.12 -8.20
CA THR A 160 1.37 -11.41 -7.52
C THR A 160 2.41 -12.37 -8.09
N ARG A 161 2.89 -13.30 -7.24
CA ARG A 161 3.91 -14.31 -7.57
C ARG A 161 3.47 -15.20 -8.71
N ASP A 162 4.37 -15.36 -9.68
CA ASP A 162 4.24 -16.34 -10.75
C ASP A 162 4.33 -17.78 -10.21
N ILE A 163 3.88 -18.73 -11.04
CA ILE A 163 3.91 -20.17 -10.72
C ILE A 163 4.92 -20.86 -11.64
N GLU A 164 6.08 -21.13 -11.06
CA GLU A 164 7.20 -21.79 -11.71
C GLU A 164 6.96 -23.28 -11.93
N GLN A 165 7.72 -23.87 -12.86
CA GLN A 165 7.70 -25.30 -13.16
C GLN A 165 8.08 -26.12 -11.92
N GLY A 166 7.38 -27.24 -11.68
CA GLY A 166 7.63 -28.11 -10.53
C GLY A 166 6.74 -27.80 -9.34
N LEU A 167 7.01 -28.43 -8.20
CA LEU A 167 6.33 -28.21 -6.93
C LEU A 167 7.18 -27.28 -6.07
N HIS A 168 6.59 -26.19 -5.59
CA HIS A 168 7.22 -25.22 -4.71
C HIS A 168 6.35 -25.01 -3.48
N TYR A 169 6.96 -24.92 -2.31
CA TYR A 169 6.25 -24.67 -1.06
C TYR A 169 6.98 -23.62 -0.22
N GLU A 170 6.19 -22.88 0.55
CA GLU A 170 6.66 -21.96 1.56
C GLU A 170 5.78 -22.07 2.80
N ALA A 171 6.39 -22.06 3.97
CA ALA A 171 5.70 -21.94 5.24
C ALA A 171 6.46 -20.99 6.16
N LEU A 172 5.73 -20.17 6.91
CA LEU A 172 6.28 -19.23 7.87
C LEU A 172 5.51 -19.30 9.18
N ALA A 173 6.23 -19.24 10.28
CA ALA A 173 5.69 -19.04 11.62
C ALA A 173 6.49 -17.95 12.32
N GLU A 174 5.80 -16.98 12.92
CA GLU A 174 6.38 -15.84 13.59
C GLU A 174 5.66 -15.60 14.92
N ALA A 175 6.44 -15.22 15.93
CA ALA A 175 5.95 -14.75 17.22
C ALA A 175 6.59 -13.40 17.51
N SER A 176 5.78 -12.47 18.00
CA SER A 176 6.14 -11.07 18.09
C SER A 176 5.64 -10.46 19.39
N SER A 177 6.28 -9.38 19.81
CA SER A 177 5.86 -8.59 20.97
C SER A 177 4.63 -7.79 20.61
N PHE A 178 3.55 -7.95 21.34
CA PHE A 178 2.39 -7.05 21.42
C PHE A 178 1.67 -7.46 22.72
N GLY A 179 0.70 -6.70 23.20
CA GLY A 179 0.00 -7.01 24.46
C GLY A 179 -0.35 -5.80 25.32
N LYS A 180 -1.00 -6.08 26.46
CA LYS A 180 -1.59 -5.09 27.38
C LYS A 180 -0.57 -4.18 28.07
N ASP A 181 0.71 -4.55 28.03
CA ASP A 181 1.78 -3.86 28.73
C ASP A 181 2.83 -3.41 27.70
N ASN A 182 2.59 -2.28 27.02
CA ASN A 182 3.64 -1.65 26.22
C ASN A 182 4.90 -1.46 27.09
N ILE A 183 6.02 -2.01 26.61
CA ILE A 183 7.43 -1.67 26.88
C ILE A 183 7.68 -1.05 28.28
N GLY A 184 7.98 -1.92 29.25
CA GLY A 184 8.32 -1.53 30.62
C GLY A 184 8.00 -2.59 31.68
N SER A 185 7.17 -3.58 31.33
CA SER A 185 6.90 -4.76 32.16
C SER A 185 8.11 -5.71 32.22
N GLU A 186 8.31 -6.35 33.38
CA GLU A 186 9.33 -7.40 33.58
C GLU A 186 8.98 -8.72 32.85
N THR A 187 7.83 -8.82 32.17
CA THR A 187 7.39 -10.01 31.43
C THR A 187 7.53 -9.86 29.90
N ALA A 188 8.16 -10.84 29.27
CA ALA A 188 8.28 -10.95 27.82
C ALA A 188 7.11 -11.80 27.29
N ASP A 189 5.92 -11.22 27.21
CA ASP A 189 4.73 -11.91 26.71
C ASP A 189 4.68 -11.85 25.18
N ILE A 190 4.27 -12.97 24.58
CA ILE A 190 3.99 -13.06 23.14
C ILE A 190 2.55 -12.62 22.94
N GLY A 191 2.34 -11.45 22.32
CA GLY A 191 0.99 -10.97 22.00
C GLY A 191 0.78 -10.65 20.53
N ALA A 192 1.63 -11.16 19.64
CA ALA A 192 1.26 -11.34 18.25
C ALA A 192 1.89 -12.59 17.65
N ARG A 193 1.19 -13.16 16.68
CA ARG A 193 1.56 -14.39 15.99
C ARG A 193 1.10 -14.36 14.55
N ARG A 194 1.93 -14.88 13.67
CA ARG A 194 1.62 -15.04 12.25
C ARG A 194 1.97 -16.46 11.80
N ALA A 195 1.07 -17.05 11.03
CA ALA A 195 1.31 -18.30 10.34
C ALA A 195 0.91 -18.13 8.88
N SER A 196 1.79 -18.51 7.96
CA SER A 196 1.48 -18.45 6.54
C SER A 196 2.00 -19.70 5.82
N ALA A 197 1.31 -20.08 4.74
CA ALA A 197 1.74 -21.17 3.89
C ALA A 197 1.30 -20.93 2.45
N ARG A 198 2.18 -21.24 1.51
CA ARG A 198 1.90 -21.25 0.08
C ARG A 198 2.35 -22.58 -0.51
N LEU A 199 1.50 -23.17 -1.33
CA LEU A 199 1.82 -24.34 -2.13
C LEU A 199 1.51 -24.01 -3.58
N SER A 200 2.48 -24.16 -4.46
CA SER A 200 2.29 -23.92 -5.89
C SER A 200 2.89 -25.04 -6.71
N ALA A 201 2.24 -25.38 -7.81
CA ALA A 201 2.71 -26.42 -8.70
C ALA A 201 2.41 -26.07 -10.15
N ARG A 202 3.34 -26.41 -11.04
CA ARG A 202 3.11 -26.42 -12.48
C ARG A 202 3.61 -27.70 -13.09
N ASP A 203 2.74 -28.33 -13.88
CA ASP A 203 3.03 -29.53 -14.64
C ASP A 203 2.42 -29.42 -16.05
N GLY A 204 3.30 -29.35 -17.06
CA GLY A 204 2.92 -29.10 -18.44
C GLY A 204 2.12 -27.80 -18.60
N ALA A 205 0.91 -27.94 -19.15
CA ALA A 205 0.01 -26.82 -19.42
C ALA A 205 -0.73 -26.32 -18.17
N TRP A 206 -0.80 -27.10 -17.09
CA TRP A 206 -1.57 -26.73 -15.91
C TRP A 206 -0.66 -26.18 -14.82
N TYR A 207 -1.13 -25.14 -14.14
CA TYR A 207 -0.48 -24.58 -12.99
C TYR A 207 -1.51 -24.11 -11.96
N GLY A 208 -1.11 -24.08 -10.69
CA GLY A 208 -1.97 -23.58 -9.63
C GLY A 208 -1.22 -23.27 -8.35
N ALA A 209 -1.85 -22.47 -7.51
CA ALA A 209 -1.35 -22.15 -6.19
C ALA A 209 -2.48 -22.06 -5.17
N LEU A 210 -2.17 -22.44 -3.94
CA LEU A 210 -2.99 -22.23 -2.76
C LEU A 210 -2.16 -21.45 -1.75
N SER A 211 -2.76 -20.47 -1.10
CA SER A 211 -2.10 -19.70 -0.05
C SER A 211 -3.01 -19.44 1.13
N MET A 212 -2.44 -19.37 2.32
CA MET A 212 -3.08 -18.84 3.52
C MET A 212 -2.08 -17.96 4.27
N ASP A 213 -2.54 -16.81 4.77
CA ASP A 213 -1.83 -15.95 5.71
C ASP A 213 -2.80 -15.62 6.84
N TYR A 214 -2.39 -15.92 8.08
CA TYR A 214 -3.20 -15.66 9.27
C TYR A 214 -2.34 -14.92 10.29
N ARG A 215 -2.87 -13.82 10.81
CA ARG A 215 -2.22 -12.90 11.75
C ARG A 215 -3.18 -12.66 12.91
N ASP A 216 -2.69 -12.81 14.13
CA ASP A 216 -3.44 -12.56 15.35
C ASP A 216 -2.58 -11.71 16.29
N SER A 217 -3.20 -10.71 16.91
CA SER A 217 -2.53 -9.76 17.77
C SER A 217 -3.41 -9.39 18.96
N ASP A 218 -2.81 -9.28 20.15
CA ASP A 218 -3.44 -8.75 21.36
C ASP A 218 -3.51 -7.21 21.35
N GLY A 219 -3.19 -6.57 20.22
CA GLY A 219 -3.12 -5.13 20.07
C GLY A 219 -2.01 -4.50 20.92
N PHE A 220 -2.14 -3.20 21.19
CA PHE A 220 -1.27 -2.51 22.13
C PHE A 220 -2.03 -1.47 22.94
N ASP A 221 -1.61 -1.32 24.19
CA ASP A 221 -2.14 -0.35 25.14
C ASP A 221 -0.97 0.48 25.68
N ALA A 222 -0.87 1.74 25.21
CA ALA A 222 0.20 2.64 25.62
C ALA A 222 -0.11 3.37 26.93
N THR A 223 -1.38 3.35 27.37
CA THR A 223 -1.84 4.00 28.60
C THR A 223 -2.76 3.04 29.35
N PRO A 224 -2.24 1.93 29.92
CA PRO A 224 -3.06 0.87 30.52
C PRO A 224 -3.88 1.33 31.74
N GLU A 225 -3.56 2.48 32.32
CA GLU A 225 -4.36 3.16 33.33
C GLU A 225 -5.69 3.72 32.78
N ASN A 226 -5.79 3.95 31.48
CA ASN A 226 -6.98 4.43 30.79
C ASN A 226 -7.78 3.27 30.19
N TRP A 227 -9.06 3.51 29.90
CA TRP A 227 -9.89 2.48 29.28
C TRP A 227 -9.53 2.25 27.80
N THR A 228 -9.23 3.33 27.07
CA THR A 228 -9.04 3.32 25.61
C THR A 228 -7.73 2.64 25.21
N THR A 229 -7.79 1.71 24.27
CA THR A 229 -6.61 1.10 23.61
C THR A 229 -6.24 1.85 22.34
N GLN A 230 -4.96 1.79 21.96
CA GLN A 230 -4.43 2.51 20.81
C GLN A 230 -4.20 1.59 19.59
N GLY A 231 -3.96 0.30 19.83
CA GLY A 231 -3.93 -0.75 18.82
C GLY A 231 -5.07 -1.73 19.00
N ALA A 232 -5.69 -2.14 17.89
CA ALA A 232 -6.73 -3.17 17.89
C ALA A 232 -6.14 -4.54 18.20
N GLU A 233 -6.83 -5.30 19.05
CA GLU A 233 -6.62 -6.73 19.19
C GLU A 233 -7.49 -7.48 18.19
N GLY A 234 -7.12 -8.70 17.81
CA GLY A 234 -7.90 -9.55 16.91
C GLY A 234 -7.11 -10.17 15.78
N GLU A 235 -7.84 -10.66 14.80
CA GLU A 235 -7.33 -11.55 13.75
C GLU A 235 -7.55 -11.00 12.34
N ARG A 236 -6.62 -11.37 11.44
CA ARG A 236 -6.68 -11.11 10.00
C ARG A 236 -6.28 -12.37 9.25
N GLY A 237 -7.12 -12.80 8.32
CA GLY A 237 -6.90 -13.96 7.47
C GLY A 237 -7.02 -13.61 5.99
N ASP A 238 -6.10 -14.11 5.18
CA ASP A 238 -6.12 -14.03 3.71
C ASP A 238 -5.93 -15.44 3.13
N TRP A 239 -6.86 -15.86 2.28
CA TRP A 239 -6.82 -17.14 1.58
C TRP A 239 -6.97 -16.91 0.09
N SER A 240 -6.16 -17.60 -0.72
CA SER A 240 -6.29 -17.52 -2.17
C SER A 240 -6.07 -18.87 -2.85
N ALA A 241 -6.75 -19.04 -3.98
CA ALA A 241 -6.60 -20.16 -4.89
C ALA A 241 -6.48 -19.65 -6.32
N ARG A 242 -5.43 -20.07 -7.01
CA ARG A 242 -5.17 -19.74 -8.41
C ARG A 242 -5.09 -21.04 -9.20
N LEU A 243 -5.79 -21.10 -10.34
CA LEU A 243 -5.73 -22.21 -11.28
C LEU A 243 -5.60 -21.64 -12.67
N GLY A 244 -4.56 -22.07 -13.39
CA GLY A 244 -4.34 -21.64 -14.74
C GLY A 244 -3.99 -22.77 -15.70
N TRP A 245 -4.26 -22.50 -16.96
CA TRP A 245 -4.06 -23.39 -18.08
C TRP A 245 -3.41 -22.64 -19.23
N LYS A 246 -2.19 -23.03 -19.56
CA LYS A 246 -1.36 -22.50 -20.65
C LYS A 246 -1.10 -23.61 -21.67
N PRO A 247 -2.04 -23.88 -22.59
CA PRO A 247 -1.93 -24.99 -23.56
C PRO A 247 -0.70 -24.86 -24.47
N ASP A 248 -0.32 -23.63 -24.79
CA ASP A 248 0.87 -23.29 -25.58
C ASP A 248 1.40 -21.91 -25.18
N GLN A 249 2.40 -21.40 -25.91
CA GLN A 249 3.02 -20.10 -25.60
C GLN A 249 2.14 -18.89 -25.96
N ASN A 250 1.15 -19.09 -26.83
CA ASN A 250 0.30 -18.05 -27.36
C ASN A 250 -1.02 -17.91 -26.59
N GLN A 251 -1.37 -18.86 -25.72
CA GLN A 251 -2.63 -18.78 -24.99
C GLN A 251 -2.43 -19.14 -23.51
N SER A 252 -3.04 -18.36 -22.63
CA SER A 252 -3.17 -18.71 -21.22
C SER A 252 -4.50 -18.26 -20.66
N TYR A 253 -5.07 -19.09 -19.80
CA TYR A 253 -6.33 -18.85 -19.12
C TYR A 253 -6.10 -19.04 -17.63
N GLU A 254 -6.74 -18.22 -16.81
CA GLU A 254 -6.56 -18.27 -15.37
C GLU A 254 -7.84 -17.91 -14.63
N LEU A 255 -8.06 -18.58 -13.51
CA LEU A 255 -9.06 -18.27 -12.52
C LEU A 255 -8.35 -18.02 -11.19
N LEU A 256 -8.73 -16.94 -10.51
CA LEU A 256 -8.27 -16.62 -9.17
C LEU A 256 -9.48 -16.36 -8.28
N GLY A 257 -9.51 -17.03 -7.13
CA GLY A 257 -10.43 -16.75 -6.03
C GLY A 257 -9.66 -16.35 -4.78
N GLY A 258 -10.12 -15.31 -4.11
CA GLY A 258 -9.57 -14.81 -2.86
C GLY A 258 -10.67 -14.57 -1.83
N TYR A 259 -10.37 -14.85 -0.58
CA TYR A 259 -11.21 -14.51 0.57
C TYR A 259 -10.32 -13.87 1.63
N TYR A 260 -10.73 -12.71 2.13
CA TYR A 260 -10.10 -12.02 3.24
C TYR A 260 -11.12 -11.81 4.34
N ARG A 261 -10.68 -11.93 5.59
CA ARG A 261 -11.48 -11.61 6.78
C ARG A 261 -10.62 -10.92 7.82
N GLU A 262 -11.19 -9.91 8.48
CA GLU A 262 -10.68 -9.36 9.73
C GLU A 262 -11.78 -9.31 10.79
N ASP A 263 -11.38 -9.50 12.03
CA ASP A 263 -12.20 -9.36 13.23
C ASP A 263 -11.32 -8.66 14.27
N LEU A 264 -11.56 -7.37 14.47
CA LEU A 264 -10.74 -6.49 15.28
C LEU A 264 -11.57 -5.88 16.40
N ASN A 265 -10.98 -5.80 17.59
CA ASN A 265 -11.59 -5.23 18.77
C ASN A 265 -10.73 -4.08 19.33
N ASN A 266 -11.38 -3.00 19.74
CA ASN A 266 -10.76 -1.86 20.39
C ASN A 266 -11.59 -1.38 21.58
N ARG A 267 -10.93 -1.04 22.68
CA ARG A 267 -11.57 -0.30 23.77
C ARG A 267 -11.53 1.18 23.43
N ILE A 268 -12.68 1.85 23.49
CA ILE A 268 -12.78 3.29 23.25
C ILE A 268 -13.59 3.96 24.36
N SER A 269 -13.32 5.23 24.62
CA SER A 269 -14.08 6.04 25.56
C SER A 269 -14.82 7.15 24.81
N ALA A 270 -16.06 7.40 25.22
CA ALA A 270 -16.83 8.58 24.82
C ALA A 270 -17.13 9.44 26.05
N ASP A 271 -17.17 10.76 25.91
CA ASP A 271 -17.68 11.63 26.97
C ASP A 271 -19.18 11.85 26.79
N ALA A 272 -19.95 11.65 27.85
CA ALA A 272 -21.34 12.10 27.90
C ALA A 272 -21.60 12.82 29.22
N ALA A 273 -21.90 14.13 29.11
CA ALA A 273 -22.18 15.00 30.25
C ALA A 273 -21.05 15.01 31.32
N GLY A 274 -19.78 14.97 30.88
CA GLY A 274 -18.62 14.98 31.76
C GLY A 274 -18.36 13.65 32.47
N LYS A 275 -18.93 12.56 31.96
CA LYS A 275 -18.67 11.20 32.42
C LYS A 275 -18.10 10.37 31.27
N GLU A 276 -17.05 9.62 31.58
CA GLU A 276 -16.51 8.60 30.69
C GLU A 276 -17.54 7.47 30.51
N ILE A 277 -18.00 7.28 29.28
CA ILE A 277 -18.69 6.08 28.83
C ILE A 277 -17.65 5.18 28.19
N ARG A 278 -17.44 4.02 28.81
CA ARG A 278 -16.53 2.99 28.30
C ARG A 278 -17.25 2.12 27.30
N LYS A 279 -16.71 2.06 26.08
CA LYS A 279 -17.23 1.27 24.98
C LYS A 279 -16.21 0.27 24.46
N VAL A 280 -16.71 -0.75 23.79
CA VAL A 280 -15.97 -1.72 23.00
C VAL A 280 -16.39 -1.53 21.55
N LYS A 281 -15.41 -1.38 20.66
CA LYS A 281 -15.60 -1.27 19.22
C LYS A 281 -15.14 -2.56 18.57
N GLU A 282 -16.04 -3.25 17.90
CA GLU A 282 -15.74 -4.44 17.10
C GLU A 282 -15.83 -4.06 15.61
N GLU A 283 -14.86 -4.44 14.80
CA GLU A 283 -14.82 -4.23 13.36
C GLU A 283 -14.62 -5.58 12.67
N GLU A 284 -15.65 -6.06 12.00
CA GLU A 284 -15.61 -7.25 11.16
C GLU A 284 -15.60 -6.79 9.70
N ALA A 285 -14.61 -7.21 8.90
CA ALA A 285 -14.64 -6.96 7.47
C ALA A 285 -14.31 -8.22 6.67
N GLU A 286 -15.03 -8.42 5.57
CA GLU A 286 -14.85 -9.56 4.68
C GLU A 286 -14.72 -9.09 3.24
N ARG A 287 -13.81 -9.70 2.47
CA ARG A 287 -13.64 -9.43 1.03
C ARG A 287 -13.62 -10.74 0.27
N THR A 288 -14.54 -10.91 -0.67
CA THR A 288 -14.50 -12.01 -1.65
C THR A 288 -14.12 -11.45 -3.01
N ARG A 289 -13.10 -12.03 -3.64
CA ARG A 289 -12.60 -11.58 -4.94
C ARG A 289 -12.54 -12.76 -5.91
N LEU A 290 -13.21 -12.63 -7.04
CA LEU A 290 -13.19 -13.61 -8.12
C LEU A 290 -12.72 -12.92 -9.40
N SER A 291 -11.72 -13.52 -10.06
CA SER A 291 -11.26 -13.02 -11.34
C SER A 291 -11.00 -14.16 -12.32
N ALA A 292 -11.25 -13.86 -13.59
CA ALA A 292 -10.95 -14.72 -14.71
C ALA A 292 -10.16 -13.93 -15.74
N SER A 293 -9.05 -14.47 -16.21
CA SER A 293 -8.23 -13.81 -17.24
C SER A 293 -7.91 -14.75 -18.39
N ALA A 294 -7.75 -14.18 -19.57
CA ALA A 294 -7.31 -14.87 -20.76
C ALA A 294 -6.35 -13.99 -21.55
N VAL A 295 -5.25 -14.58 -22.01
CA VAL A 295 -4.25 -13.93 -22.86
C VAL A 295 -4.13 -14.70 -24.16
N TRP A 296 -4.16 -13.99 -25.28
CA TRP A 296 -3.95 -14.54 -26.62
C TRP A 296 -2.90 -13.74 -27.37
N ARG A 297 -1.83 -14.39 -27.80
CA ARG A 297 -0.79 -13.84 -28.67
C ARG A 297 -1.09 -14.21 -30.10
N THR A 298 -1.25 -13.22 -30.96
CA THR A 298 -1.61 -13.41 -32.37
C THR A 298 -0.69 -12.60 -33.28
N ALA A 299 -0.74 -12.87 -34.59
CA ALA A 299 -0.04 -12.03 -35.56
C ALA A 299 -0.54 -10.56 -35.60
N MET A 300 -1.72 -10.30 -35.03
CA MET A 300 -2.31 -8.96 -34.91
C MET A 300 -2.01 -8.30 -33.56
N GLY A 301 -1.15 -8.91 -32.73
CA GLY A 301 -0.83 -8.42 -31.39
C GLY A 301 -1.31 -9.34 -30.27
N ASP A 302 -1.00 -8.92 -29.05
CA ASP A 302 -1.36 -9.60 -27.81
C ASP A 302 -2.66 -9.02 -27.28
N PHE A 303 -3.61 -9.88 -26.94
CA PHE A 303 -4.89 -9.54 -26.36
C PHE A 303 -4.95 -10.09 -24.94
N GLN A 304 -5.44 -9.29 -23.99
CA GLN A 304 -5.73 -9.73 -22.63
C GLN A 304 -7.17 -9.34 -22.27
N ALA A 305 -7.98 -10.32 -21.91
CA ALA A 305 -9.32 -10.09 -21.35
C ALA A 305 -9.31 -10.44 -19.87
N ARG A 306 -9.94 -9.60 -19.04
CA ARG A 306 -10.16 -9.89 -17.62
C ARG A 306 -11.58 -9.58 -17.22
N LEU A 307 -12.13 -10.44 -16.35
CA LEU A 307 -13.36 -10.23 -15.62
C LEU A 307 -13.02 -10.24 -14.13
N LEU A 308 -13.57 -9.29 -13.39
CA LEU A 308 -13.43 -9.16 -11.95
C LEU A 308 -14.82 -8.98 -11.33
N GLN A 309 -15.07 -9.70 -10.26
CA GLN A 309 -16.13 -9.41 -9.31
C GLN A 309 -15.52 -9.39 -7.91
N GLU A 310 -15.74 -8.31 -7.17
CA GLU A 310 -15.31 -8.15 -5.80
C GLU A 310 -16.48 -7.70 -4.94
N GLN A 311 -16.64 -8.34 -3.78
CA GLN A 311 -17.62 -7.99 -2.76
C GLN A 311 -16.85 -7.68 -1.47
N PHE A 312 -17.10 -6.51 -0.89
CA PHE A 312 -16.52 -6.07 0.37
C PHE A 312 -17.62 -5.69 1.35
N ASP A 313 -17.65 -6.36 2.49
CA ASP A 313 -18.61 -6.12 3.56
C ASP A 313 -17.87 -5.70 4.83
N ASP A 314 -18.34 -4.65 5.49
CA ASP A 314 -17.76 -4.11 6.73
C ASP A 314 -18.86 -3.88 7.74
N VAL A 315 -18.70 -4.40 8.95
CA VAL A 315 -19.64 -4.25 10.05
C VAL A 315 -18.87 -3.77 11.29
N THR A 316 -19.29 -2.62 11.81
CA THR A 316 -18.76 -2.06 13.04
C THR A 316 -19.85 -2.09 14.12
N TYR A 317 -19.50 -2.58 15.32
CA TYR A 317 -20.31 -2.44 16.52
C TYR A 317 -19.64 -1.49 17.50
N GLN A 318 -20.39 -0.66 18.22
CA GLN A 318 -19.90 0.07 19.39
C GLN A 318 -20.83 -0.10 20.58
N ASP A 319 -20.37 -0.83 21.60
CA ASP A 319 -21.21 -1.24 22.73
C ASP A 319 -20.69 -0.65 24.03
N ALA A 320 -21.54 0.08 24.77
CA ALA A 320 -21.21 0.51 26.12
C ALA A 320 -21.23 -0.68 27.08
N ILE A 321 -20.18 -0.83 27.89
CA ILE A 321 -20.03 -1.96 28.83
C ILE A 321 -21.14 -1.98 29.90
N ALA A 322 -21.70 -0.81 30.21
CA ALA A 322 -22.71 -0.64 31.24
C ALA A 322 -24.12 -1.10 30.80
N THR A 323 -24.32 -1.45 29.53
CA THR A 323 -25.62 -1.80 28.95
C THR A 323 -25.57 -3.19 28.30
N ALA A 324 -26.62 -3.99 28.49
CA ALA A 324 -26.75 -5.31 27.86
C ALA A 324 -27.25 -5.25 26.39
N VAL A 325 -27.22 -4.07 25.77
CA VAL A 325 -27.79 -3.79 24.45
C VAL A 325 -26.66 -3.35 23.53
N LYS A 326 -26.63 -3.87 22.30
CA LYS A 326 -25.74 -3.34 21.27
C LYS A 326 -26.19 -1.92 20.93
N GLU A 327 -25.36 -0.91 21.16
CA GLU A 327 -25.80 0.49 21.10
C GLU A 327 -25.71 1.09 19.70
N ASP A 328 -24.76 0.63 18.90
CA ASP A 328 -24.47 1.16 17.57
C ASP A 328 -23.99 0.02 16.67
N ARG A 329 -24.71 -0.21 15.57
CA ARG A 329 -24.27 -1.10 14.50
C ARG A 329 -24.22 -0.32 13.19
N ARG A 330 -23.04 -0.19 12.60
CA ARG A 330 -22.87 0.29 11.23
C ARG A 330 -22.52 -0.89 10.31
N SER A 331 -23.17 -0.98 9.16
CA SER A 331 -22.85 -1.98 8.14
C SER A 331 -22.74 -1.32 6.77
N ALA A 332 -21.69 -1.62 6.02
CA ALA A 332 -21.48 -1.20 4.65
C ALA A 332 -21.26 -2.44 3.77
N SER A 333 -21.79 -2.40 2.55
CA SER A 333 -21.61 -3.44 1.54
C SER A 333 -21.31 -2.79 0.20
N MET A 334 -20.23 -3.21 -0.44
CA MET A 334 -19.73 -2.66 -1.69
C MET A 334 -19.48 -3.80 -2.69
N GLU A 335 -20.10 -3.72 -3.86
CA GLU A 335 -19.86 -4.64 -4.96
C GLU A 335 -19.18 -3.90 -6.11
N THR A 336 -18.09 -4.47 -6.63
CA THR A 336 -17.40 -3.97 -7.82
C THR A 336 -17.38 -5.04 -8.90
N ARG A 337 -17.78 -4.68 -10.11
CA ARG A 337 -17.67 -5.54 -11.30
C ARG A 337 -16.90 -4.82 -12.38
N ARG A 338 -15.97 -5.53 -13.00
CA ARG A 338 -15.12 -4.97 -14.05
C ARG A 338 -14.90 -5.97 -15.17
N ALA A 339 -14.94 -5.48 -16.40
CA ALA A 339 -14.57 -6.23 -17.59
C ALA A 339 -13.58 -5.40 -18.41
N THR A 340 -12.40 -5.94 -18.68
CA THR A 340 -11.36 -5.29 -19.47
C THR A 340 -10.99 -6.12 -20.69
N LEU A 341 -10.68 -5.41 -21.77
CA LEU A 341 -10.05 -5.96 -22.96
C LEU A 341 -8.90 -5.04 -23.34
N ASP A 342 -7.68 -5.53 -23.18
CA ASP A 342 -6.44 -4.87 -23.51
C ASP A 342 -5.86 -5.48 -24.80
N TRP A 343 -5.25 -4.65 -25.64
CA TRP A 343 -4.59 -5.04 -26.89
C TRP A 343 -3.27 -4.29 -27.03
N SER A 344 -2.19 -5.01 -27.31
CA SER A 344 -0.90 -4.43 -27.63
C SER A 344 -0.36 -4.98 -28.95
N TYR A 345 0.27 -4.11 -29.75
CA TYR A 345 0.77 -4.46 -31.07
C TYR A 345 2.04 -3.68 -31.41
N ALA A 346 3.14 -4.40 -31.55
CA ALA A 346 4.38 -3.87 -32.13
C ALA A 346 4.19 -3.72 -33.64
N MET A 347 3.84 -2.51 -34.08
CA MET A 347 3.55 -2.23 -35.50
C MET A 347 4.83 -2.28 -36.34
N ASN A 348 5.94 -1.84 -35.77
CA ASN A 348 7.31 -1.91 -36.30
C ASN A 348 8.28 -1.67 -35.13
N ASP A 349 9.58 -1.53 -35.45
CA ASP A 349 10.63 -1.29 -34.44
C ASP A 349 10.47 0.07 -33.72
N ASP A 350 9.73 1.01 -34.31
CA ASP A 350 9.56 2.37 -33.79
C ASP A 350 8.28 2.54 -32.97
N HIS A 351 7.26 1.70 -33.14
CA HIS A 351 5.92 1.90 -32.57
C HIS A 351 5.36 0.65 -31.90
N LEU A 352 5.11 0.75 -30.59
CA LEU A 352 4.32 -0.21 -29.81
C LEU A 352 2.99 0.44 -29.39
N LEU A 353 1.93 0.05 -30.07
CA LEU A 353 0.58 0.54 -29.80
C LEU A 353 -0.05 -0.27 -28.66
N SER A 354 -0.67 0.42 -27.72
CA SER A 354 -1.47 -0.19 -26.65
C SER A 354 -2.85 0.47 -26.62
N ALA A 355 -3.91 -0.32 -26.66
CA ALA A 355 -5.27 0.16 -26.52
C ALA A 355 -6.06 -0.75 -25.60
N GLY A 356 -7.14 -0.23 -25.03
CA GLY A 356 -8.06 -1.09 -24.31
C GLY A 356 -9.41 -0.48 -24.04
N LEU A 357 -10.34 -1.35 -23.68
CA LEU A 357 -11.71 -1.05 -23.33
C LEU A 357 -11.98 -1.58 -21.92
N GLU A 358 -12.78 -0.82 -21.18
CA GLU A 358 -13.15 -1.15 -19.82
C GLU A 358 -14.62 -0.82 -19.57
N GLY A 359 -15.34 -1.78 -18.98
CA GLY A 359 -16.62 -1.55 -18.33
C GLY A 359 -16.45 -1.71 -16.83
N PHE A 360 -17.00 -0.78 -16.07
CA PHE A 360 -16.92 -0.76 -14.61
C PHE A 360 -18.31 -0.46 -14.02
N GLU A 361 -18.69 -1.20 -12.99
CA GLU A 361 -19.90 -1.01 -12.19
C GLU A 361 -19.53 -1.11 -10.71
N GLU A 362 -20.05 -0.19 -9.91
CA GLU A 362 -19.86 -0.12 -8.46
C GLU A 362 -21.21 0.11 -7.80
N THR A 363 -21.48 -0.62 -6.73
CA THR A 363 -22.64 -0.39 -5.86
C THR A 363 -22.18 -0.20 -4.43
N LEU A 364 -22.91 0.62 -3.68
CA LEU A 364 -22.66 0.86 -2.26
C LEU A 364 -23.99 0.95 -1.53
N GLU A 365 -24.08 0.24 -0.41
CA GLU A 365 -25.13 0.46 0.59
C GLU A 365 -24.50 0.60 1.97
N GLN A 366 -25.09 1.45 2.81
CA GLN A 366 -24.61 1.67 4.16
C GLN A 366 -25.78 1.97 5.10
N ARG A 367 -25.77 1.32 6.26
CA ARG A 367 -26.78 1.51 7.30
C ARG A 367 -26.11 1.74 8.64
N HIS A 368 -26.78 2.53 9.47
CA HIS A 368 -26.49 2.72 10.89
C HIS A 368 -27.75 2.37 11.66
N ASP A 369 -27.74 1.22 12.32
CA ASP A 369 -28.91 0.53 12.85
C ASP A 369 -30.04 0.44 11.80
N ASP A 370 -31.19 1.04 12.09
CA ASP A 370 -32.32 1.10 11.17
C ASP A 370 -32.19 2.27 10.16
N ALA A 371 -31.32 3.24 10.42
CA ALA A 371 -31.12 4.41 9.57
C ALA A 371 -30.33 4.05 8.30
N VAL A 372 -30.76 4.64 7.18
CA VAL A 372 -30.10 4.50 5.88
C VAL A 372 -29.08 5.64 5.75
N GLU A 373 -27.79 5.32 5.81
CA GLU A 373 -26.72 6.30 5.57
C GLU A 373 -26.38 6.39 4.08
N VAL A 374 -26.49 5.28 3.33
CA VAL A 374 -26.45 5.23 1.86
C VAL A 374 -27.54 4.28 1.38
N PRO A 375 -28.47 4.71 0.50
CA PRO A 375 -29.56 3.86 0.02
C PRO A 375 -29.10 2.59 -0.68
N ALA A 376 -29.81 1.48 -0.45
CA ALA A 376 -29.62 0.25 -1.20
C ALA A 376 -29.86 0.47 -2.69
N GLY A 377 -29.02 -0.14 -3.54
CA GLY A 377 -29.09 0.03 -5.00
C GLY A 377 -28.53 1.36 -5.49
N THR A 378 -27.80 2.11 -4.66
CA THR A 378 -26.96 3.22 -5.15
C THR A 378 -25.86 2.63 -6.01
N ASP A 379 -25.89 2.90 -7.30
CA ASP A 379 -24.94 2.38 -8.28
C ASP A 379 -24.28 3.49 -9.10
N ARG A 380 -23.15 3.15 -9.70
CA ARG A 380 -22.49 3.94 -10.74
C ARG A 380 -21.85 3.00 -11.74
N HIS A 381 -21.95 3.34 -13.02
CA HIS A 381 -21.30 2.59 -14.08
C HIS A 381 -20.58 3.50 -15.07
N SER A 382 -19.55 2.96 -15.71
CA SER A 382 -18.79 3.70 -16.71
C SER A 382 -18.25 2.77 -17.80
N ILE A 383 -18.08 3.35 -18.98
CA ILE A 383 -17.36 2.72 -20.10
C ILE A 383 -16.19 3.61 -20.44
N GLU A 384 -15.02 3.00 -20.53
CA GLU A 384 -13.76 3.70 -20.75
C GLU A 384 -12.99 3.06 -21.89
N ALA A 385 -12.26 3.89 -22.64
CA ALA A 385 -11.36 3.47 -23.70
C ALA A 385 -10.04 4.23 -23.57
N TYR A 386 -8.91 3.55 -23.79
CA TYR A 386 -7.61 4.21 -23.85
C TYR A 386 -6.83 3.80 -25.10
N LEU A 387 -5.91 4.68 -25.49
CA LEU A 387 -4.93 4.46 -26.54
C LEU A 387 -3.61 5.12 -26.12
N GLN A 388 -2.51 4.40 -26.32
CA GLN A 388 -1.14 4.86 -26.10
C GLN A 388 -0.27 4.34 -27.25
N ASP A 389 0.74 5.12 -27.61
CA ASP A 389 1.82 4.71 -28.50
C ASP A 389 3.14 4.90 -27.76
N ASP A 390 3.93 3.84 -27.63
CA ASP A 390 5.33 3.95 -27.23
C ASP A 390 6.13 4.17 -28.52
N TYR A 391 6.45 5.43 -28.79
CA TYR A 391 7.12 5.85 -30.01
C TYR A 391 8.63 6.02 -29.77
N PHE A 392 9.41 5.08 -30.27
CA PHE A 392 10.87 5.07 -30.26
C PHE A 392 11.39 5.87 -31.48
N ILE A 393 11.60 7.18 -31.29
CA ILE A 393 12.12 8.07 -32.35
C ILE A 393 13.56 7.70 -32.73
N SER A 394 14.32 7.19 -31.77
CA SER A 394 15.66 6.64 -31.93
C SER A 394 15.99 5.75 -30.73
N ASP A 395 17.11 5.02 -30.78
CA ASP A 395 17.62 4.22 -29.66
C ASP A 395 17.81 5.00 -28.35
N ARG A 396 17.82 6.34 -28.40
CA ARG A 396 18.01 7.22 -27.24
C ARG A 396 16.78 8.03 -26.87
N LEU A 397 15.73 8.06 -27.68
CA LEU A 397 14.58 8.94 -27.47
C LEU A 397 13.28 8.16 -27.63
N GLU A 398 12.55 8.03 -26.53
CA GLU A 398 11.20 7.49 -26.50
C GLU A 398 10.21 8.61 -26.13
N ILE A 399 9.08 8.67 -26.83
CA ILE A 399 7.94 9.50 -26.47
C ILE A 399 6.70 8.62 -26.35
N THR A 400 5.93 8.82 -25.28
CA THR A 400 4.77 8.00 -24.95
C THR A 400 3.51 8.86 -24.83
N PRO A 401 2.91 9.33 -25.95
CA PRO A 401 1.60 9.97 -25.91
C PRO A 401 0.50 8.96 -25.59
N GLY A 402 -0.48 9.36 -24.79
CA GLY A 402 -1.65 8.53 -24.51
C GLY A 402 -2.87 9.35 -24.16
N VAL A 403 -4.05 8.77 -24.35
CA VAL A 403 -5.32 9.39 -23.99
C VAL A 403 -6.29 8.33 -23.50
N ARG A 404 -7.03 8.67 -22.44
CA ARG A 404 -8.19 7.91 -21.99
C ARG A 404 -9.45 8.74 -22.11
N LEU A 405 -10.51 8.10 -22.57
CA LEU A 405 -11.85 8.66 -22.65
C LEU A 405 -12.76 7.83 -21.73
N GLN A 406 -13.49 8.50 -20.85
CA GLN A 406 -14.52 7.88 -20.03
C GLN A 406 -15.88 8.45 -20.40
N ARG A 407 -16.90 7.61 -20.36
CA ARG A 407 -18.30 8.01 -20.24
C ARG A 407 -18.88 7.40 -18.96
N ASP A 408 -19.15 8.30 -18.03
CA ASP A 408 -19.72 8.01 -16.72
C ASP A 408 -21.25 8.16 -16.75
N SER A 409 -21.96 7.33 -15.97
CA SER A 409 -23.40 7.38 -15.83
C SER A 409 -23.91 8.72 -15.28
N ASP A 410 -23.16 9.32 -14.35
CA ASP A 410 -23.57 10.50 -13.62
C ASP A 410 -22.87 11.77 -14.08
N PHE A 411 -21.59 11.66 -14.45
CA PHE A 411 -20.75 12.82 -14.73
C PHE A 411 -20.48 13.06 -16.22
N GLY A 412 -21.01 12.21 -17.11
CA GLY A 412 -20.84 12.36 -18.55
C GLY A 412 -19.41 12.01 -18.99
N SER A 413 -18.84 12.79 -19.92
CA SER A 413 -17.59 12.40 -20.58
C SER A 413 -16.37 13.19 -20.12
N TYR A 414 -15.27 12.47 -19.89
CA TYR A 414 -13.96 13.03 -19.52
C TYR A 414 -12.86 12.50 -20.43
N ALA A 415 -11.82 13.32 -20.63
CA ALA A 415 -10.63 12.96 -21.37
C ALA A 415 -9.37 13.25 -20.54
N ALA A 416 -8.51 12.25 -20.41
CA ALA A 416 -7.22 12.33 -19.72
C ALA A 416 -6.08 12.09 -20.72
N PRO A 417 -5.62 13.13 -21.43
CA PRO A 417 -4.41 13.05 -22.23
C PRO A 417 -3.15 13.10 -21.37
N LYS A 418 -2.11 12.41 -21.82
CA LYS A 418 -0.74 12.49 -21.29
C LYS A 418 0.29 12.42 -22.40
N ILE A 419 1.48 12.88 -22.10
CA ILE A 419 2.68 12.62 -22.89
C ILE A 419 3.86 12.47 -21.93
N ASN A 420 4.61 11.39 -22.08
CA ASN A 420 5.89 11.20 -21.39
C ASN A 420 7.02 11.12 -22.41
N THR A 421 8.23 11.36 -21.97
CA THR A 421 9.43 11.30 -22.79
C THR A 421 10.58 10.83 -21.94
N ARG A 422 11.43 9.98 -22.53
CA ARG A 422 12.73 9.63 -21.99
C ARG A 422 13.81 9.89 -23.04
N TYR A 423 14.88 10.54 -22.62
CA TYR A 423 16.03 10.82 -23.47
C TYR A 423 17.33 10.38 -22.82
N GLU A 424 18.07 9.47 -23.45
CA GLU A 424 19.41 9.06 -23.04
C GLU A 424 20.44 10.12 -23.46
N LEU A 425 20.93 10.89 -22.48
CA LEU A 425 21.97 11.89 -22.67
C LEU A 425 23.33 11.24 -22.95
N LEU A 426 23.64 10.19 -22.20
CA LEU A 426 24.90 9.46 -22.26
C LEU A 426 24.64 7.96 -22.08
N ARG A 427 25.31 7.16 -22.88
CA ARG A 427 25.36 5.71 -22.75
C ARG A 427 26.80 5.26 -22.99
N GLU A 428 27.50 5.01 -21.89
CA GLU A 428 28.83 4.39 -21.85
C GLU A 428 28.71 3.01 -21.20
N ASP A 429 29.74 2.18 -21.32
CA ASP A 429 29.72 0.78 -20.87
C ASP A 429 29.39 0.63 -19.37
N ASN A 430 29.72 1.64 -18.54
CA ASN A 430 29.59 1.62 -17.09
C ASN A 430 28.67 2.70 -16.51
N LEU A 431 28.07 3.55 -17.36
CA LEU A 431 27.24 4.67 -16.95
C LEU A 431 26.24 5.05 -18.04
N THR A 432 24.96 5.05 -17.68
CA THR A 432 23.89 5.64 -18.47
C THR A 432 23.31 6.83 -17.71
N LEU A 433 23.17 7.97 -18.40
CA LEU A 433 22.52 9.18 -17.92
C LEU A 433 21.31 9.47 -18.80
N PHE A 434 20.15 9.69 -18.19
CA PHE A 434 18.91 9.92 -18.90
C PHE A 434 18.07 11.05 -18.27
N LEU A 435 17.27 11.68 -19.11
CA LEU A 435 16.24 12.64 -18.71
C LEU A 435 14.86 12.01 -18.90
N ARG A 436 13.93 12.35 -18.02
CA ARG A 436 12.50 12.08 -18.18
C ARG A 436 11.69 13.35 -18.06
N GLY A 437 10.65 13.46 -18.86
CA GLY A 437 9.69 14.54 -18.78
C GLY A 437 8.29 13.99 -18.99
N GLY A 438 7.32 14.48 -18.22
CA GLY A 438 5.94 14.03 -18.31
C GLY A 438 4.97 15.15 -18.02
N VAL A 439 3.88 15.21 -18.79
CA VAL A 439 2.70 16.01 -18.46
C VAL A 439 1.45 15.19 -18.70
N GLY A 440 0.54 15.17 -17.73
CA GLY A 440 -0.69 14.40 -17.81
C GLY A 440 -1.84 15.10 -17.12
N ARG A 441 -3.03 14.99 -17.70
CA ARG A 441 -4.27 15.36 -17.04
C ARG A 441 -4.86 14.16 -16.31
N GLY A 442 -5.31 14.39 -15.09
CA GLY A 442 -6.06 13.43 -14.29
C GLY A 442 -7.45 13.95 -13.99
N TYR A 443 -8.32 13.04 -13.57
CA TYR A 443 -9.62 13.39 -13.02
C TYR A 443 -10.04 12.34 -11.99
N ARG A 444 -10.94 12.76 -11.10
CA ARG A 444 -11.62 11.87 -10.18
C ARG A 444 -13.08 12.26 -10.10
N VAL A 445 -13.94 11.31 -10.43
CA VAL A 445 -15.38 11.46 -10.20
C VAL A 445 -15.70 11.28 -8.70
N PRO A 446 -16.68 12.01 -8.16
CA PRO A 446 -17.18 11.79 -6.81
C PRO A 446 -17.62 10.33 -6.62
N ASN A 447 -17.25 9.73 -5.49
CA ASN A 447 -17.68 8.38 -5.15
C ASN A 447 -19.13 8.38 -4.62
N LEU A 448 -19.73 7.20 -4.48
CA LEU A 448 -21.13 7.05 -4.06
C LEU A 448 -21.39 7.63 -2.67
N LYS A 449 -20.41 7.54 -1.76
CA LYS A 449 -20.51 8.08 -0.41
C LYS A 449 -20.50 9.62 -0.42
N GLU A 450 -19.56 10.25 -1.11
CA GLU A 450 -19.48 11.71 -1.24
C GLU A 450 -20.77 12.34 -1.78
N ARG A 451 -21.55 11.60 -2.59
CA ARG A 451 -22.80 12.08 -3.19
C ARG A 451 -24.03 11.84 -2.33
N TYR A 452 -24.12 10.69 -1.68
CA TYR A 452 -25.38 10.22 -1.08
C TYR A 452 -25.32 9.95 0.42
N TYR A 453 -24.16 10.13 1.05
CA TYR A 453 -23.98 9.80 2.46
C TYR A 453 -24.82 10.68 3.39
N VAL A 454 -25.43 10.09 4.40
CA VAL A 454 -26.12 10.80 5.48
C VAL A 454 -25.56 10.30 6.79
N PHE A 455 -24.64 11.06 7.37
CA PHE A 455 -24.04 10.77 8.66
C PHE A 455 -24.70 11.63 9.74
N ASP A 456 -25.71 11.08 10.40
CA ASP A 456 -26.51 11.82 11.38
C ASP A 456 -25.92 11.68 12.80
N HIS A 457 -25.15 12.70 13.21
CA HIS A 457 -24.68 12.87 14.59
C HIS A 457 -25.36 14.08 15.24
N SER A 458 -26.61 14.37 14.87
CA SER A 458 -27.34 15.54 15.39
C SER A 458 -27.44 15.54 16.92
N HIS A 459 -27.43 14.36 17.55
CA HIS A 459 -27.33 14.20 19.00
C HIS A 459 -26.00 14.72 19.60
N LEU A 460 -24.92 14.75 18.82
CA LEU A 460 -23.63 15.40 19.14
C LEU A 460 -23.52 16.82 18.56
N GLY A 461 -24.58 17.32 17.92
CA GLY A 461 -24.65 18.68 17.39
C GLY A 461 -24.07 18.85 15.98
N TYR A 462 -23.84 17.79 15.20
CA TYR A 462 -23.41 17.94 13.80
C TYR A 462 -23.93 16.82 12.87
N MET A 463 -23.95 17.07 11.56
CA MET A 463 -24.22 16.06 10.54
C MET A 463 -23.24 16.22 9.38
N VAL A 464 -22.90 15.13 8.70
CA VAL A 464 -22.14 15.16 7.43
C VAL A 464 -23.02 14.64 6.32
N LEU A 465 -23.25 15.46 5.30
CA LEU A 465 -24.15 15.16 4.20
C LEU A 465 -23.38 15.05 2.88
N GLY A 466 -23.77 14.06 2.09
CA GLY A 466 -23.42 13.91 0.69
C GLY A 466 -23.94 15.09 -0.12
N ASN A 467 -23.33 15.28 -1.29
CA ASN A 467 -23.71 16.32 -2.22
C ASN A 467 -23.84 15.75 -3.65
N PRO A 468 -25.07 15.60 -4.17
CA PRO A 468 -25.27 15.08 -5.51
C PRO A 468 -24.82 16.05 -6.61
N ASP A 469 -24.60 17.34 -6.28
CA ASP A 469 -24.19 18.38 -7.22
C ASP A 469 -22.66 18.51 -7.38
N LEU A 470 -21.90 17.64 -6.70
CA LEU A 470 -20.44 17.61 -6.83
C LEU A 470 -20.01 17.47 -8.28
N GLN A 471 -18.93 18.16 -8.63
CA GLN A 471 -18.27 18.03 -9.90
C GLN A 471 -17.04 17.14 -9.77
N PRO A 472 -16.62 16.46 -10.85
CA PRO A 472 -15.35 15.76 -10.87
C PRO A 472 -14.16 16.67 -10.66
N GLU A 473 -13.24 16.22 -9.81
CA GLU A 473 -11.94 16.82 -9.62
C GLU A 473 -11.11 16.68 -10.88
N LYS A 474 -10.24 17.64 -11.13
CA LYS A 474 -9.31 17.63 -12.26
C LYS A 474 -7.92 17.93 -11.77
N SER A 475 -6.92 17.31 -12.38
CA SER A 475 -5.53 17.66 -12.15
C SER A 475 -4.75 17.80 -13.44
N THR A 476 -3.68 18.60 -13.37
CA THR A 476 -2.58 18.55 -14.32
C THR A 476 -1.30 18.31 -13.54
N SER A 477 -0.62 17.20 -13.82
CA SER A 477 0.66 16.83 -13.21
C SER A 477 1.79 17.04 -14.21
N TYR A 478 2.87 17.65 -13.73
CA TYR A 478 4.12 17.84 -14.45
C TYR A 478 5.23 17.11 -13.69
N GLN A 479 6.06 16.36 -14.42
CA GLN A 479 7.19 15.62 -13.89
C GLN A 479 8.44 15.94 -14.73
N LEU A 480 9.58 16.17 -14.08
CA LEU A 480 10.87 16.36 -14.73
C LEU A 480 11.94 15.64 -13.93
N GLY A 481 12.56 14.63 -14.52
CA GLY A 481 13.53 13.78 -13.86
C GLY A 481 14.88 13.70 -14.57
N VAL A 482 15.92 13.49 -13.77
CA VAL A 482 17.27 13.14 -14.21
C VAL A 482 17.69 11.89 -13.45
N GLY A 483 18.04 10.84 -14.18
CA GLY A 483 18.50 9.59 -13.59
C GLY A 483 19.83 9.16 -14.17
N ALA A 484 20.62 8.50 -13.34
CA ALA A 484 21.84 7.84 -13.76
C ALA A 484 21.90 6.45 -13.13
N TYR A 485 22.36 5.48 -13.91
CA TYR A 485 22.69 4.14 -13.40
C TYR A 485 24.00 3.68 -13.99
N GLY A 486 24.72 2.89 -13.22
CA GLY A 486 25.98 2.28 -13.64
C GLY A 486 26.06 0.81 -13.23
N ASP A 487 27.24 0.24 -13.40
CA ASP A 487 27.48 -1.17 -13.11
C ASP A 487 27.13 -1.53 -11.65
N GLN A 488 26.83 -2.81 -11.45
CA GLN A 488 26.58 -3.43 -10.13
C GLN A 488 25.30 -2.95 -9.43
N GLY A 489 24.40 -2.25 -10.13
CA GLY A 489 23.12 -1.81 -9.57
C GLY A 489 23.18 -0.47 -8.81
N ALA A 490 24.26 0.30 -9.00
CA ALA A 490 24.32 1.67 -8.51
C ALA A 490 23.37 2.57 -9.32
N TYR A 491 22.55 3.37 -8.65
CA TYR A 491 21.72 4.37 -9.31
C TYR A 491 21.47 5.61 -8.45
N VAL A 492 21.15 6.71 -9.12
CA VAL A 492 20.58 7.92 -8.54
C VAL A 492 19.51 8.46 -9.47
N ASP A 493 18.39 8.89 -8.89
CA ASP A 493 17.22 9.31 -9.64
C ASP A 493 16.53 10.48 -8.94
N ILE A 494 16.61 11.65 -9.56
CA ILE A 494 16.09 12.91 -9.06
C ILE A 494 14.86 13.27 -9.89
N ASN A 495 13.76 13.61 -9.22
CA ASN A 495 12.52 14.00 -9.87
C ASN A 495 11.97 15.30 -9.25
N LEU A 496 11.48 16.19 -10.10
CA LEU A 496 10.75 17.39 -9.72
C LEU A 496 9.29 17.22 -10.16
N PHE A 497 8.35 17.52 -9.28
CA PHE A 497 6.93 17.43 -9.58
C PHE A 497 6.18 18.72 -9.27
N TYR A 498 5.12 18.96 -10.04
CA TYR A 498 4.13 20.00 -9.78
C TYR A 498 2.75 19.47 -10.18
N ASN A 499 1.81 19.49 -9.24
CA ASN A 499 0.43 19.09 -9.44
C ASN A 499 -0.47 20.30 -9.20
N ASP A 500 -1.30 20.63 -10.19
CA ASP A 500 -2.34 21.63 -10.10
C ASP A 500 -3.70 20.93 -10.07
N ILE A 501 -4.52 21.20 -9.06
CA ILE A 501 -5.78 20.50 -8.80
C ILE A 501 -6.90 21.52 -8.71
N THR A 502 -7.99 21.27 -9.43
CA THR A 502 -9.19 22.11 -9.42
C THR A 502 -10.41 21.29 -9.06
N ASP A 503 -11.43 21.97 -8.53
CA ASP A 503 -12.67 21.33 -8.06
C ASP A 503 -12.41 20.28 -6.98
N LEU A 504 -11.43 20.52 -6.08
CA LEU A 504 -11.02 19.53 -5.07
C LEU A 504 -12.18 19.24 -4.12
N ILE A 505 -12.57 17.98 -3.94
CA ILE A 505 -13.66 17.58 -3.07
C ILE A 505 -13.14 17.44 -1.63
N GLU A 506 -13.75 18.21 -0.74
CA GLU A 506 -13.47 18.24 0.69
C GLU A 506 -14.77 18.37 1.49
N THR A 507 -14.74 18.00 2.76
CA THR A 507 -15.87 18.22 3.67
C THR A 507 -15.78 19.63 4.27
N ALA A 508 -16.77 20.47 4.02
CA ALA A 508 -16.81 21.85 4.52
C ALA A 508 -18.07 22.12 5.35
N PHE A 509 -18.00 23.09 6.27
CA PHE A 509 -19.17 23.58 7.00
C PHE A 509 -20.13 24.32 6.06
N ASP A 510 -21.42 23.97 6.12
CA ASP A 510 -22.52 24.55 5.34
C ASP A 510 -23.36 25.48 6.25
N PRO A 511 -23.05 26.80 6.26
CA PRO A 511 -23.71 27.74 7.16
C PRO A 511 -25.19 27.93 6.83
N ASP A 512 -25.56 27.86 5.56
CA ASP A 512 -26.94 28.08 5.11
C ASP A 512 -27.81 26.89 5.51
N ALA A 513 -27.36 25.65 5.24
CA ALA A 513 -28.08 24.46 5.69
C ALA A 513 -28.17 24.36 7.22
N THR A 514 -27.11 24.79 7.93
CA THR A 514 -27.11 24.89 9.40
C THR A 514 -28.16 25.91 9.89
N ALA A 515 -28.20 27.09 9.27
CA ALA A 515 -29.14 28.16 9.63
C ALA A 515 -30.59 27.78 9.31
N ASP A 516 -30.83 27.16 8.15
CA ASP A 516 -32.16 26.70 7.71
C ASP A 516 -32.74 25.64 8.64
N ARG A 517 -31.88 24.76 9.18
CA ARG A 517 -32.28 23.75 10.16
C ARG A 517 -32.65 24.39 11.50
N GLY A 518 -31.89 25.39 11.96
CA GLY A 518 -32.25 26.28 13.06
C GLY A 518 -32.32 25.65 14.47
N ASP A 519 -31.86 24.41 14.65
CA ASP A 519 -31.88 23.67 15.92
C ASP A 519 -30.51 23.57 16.61
N GLY A 520 -29.49 24.25 16.07
CA GLY A 520 -28.13 24.27 16.62
C GLY A 520 -27.23 23.12 16.15
N VAL A 521 -27.71 22.27 15.23
CA VAL A 521 -26.91 21.20 14.63
C VAL A 521 -26.11 21.75 13.44
N ALA A 522 -24.78 21.64 13.50
CA ALA A 522 -23.87 22.04 12.43
C ALA A 522 -23.94 21.07 11.24
N ILE A 523 -24.24 21.57 10.06
CA ILE A 523 -24.24 20.79 8.82
C ILE A 523 -22.88 20.93 8.16
N HIS A 524 -22.23 19.81 7.89
CA HIS A 524 -21.08 19.70 7.02
C HIS A 524 -21.50 18.99 5.74
N ARG A 525 -20.90 19.39 4.61
CA ARG A 525 -21.24 18.84 3.30
C ARG A 525 -19.98 18.69 2.46
N TYR A 526 -19.94 17.64 1.64
CA TYR A 526 -18.93 17.50 0.60
C TYR A 526 -19.09 18.61 -0.43
N THR A 527 -18.01 19.34 -0.74
CA THR A 527 -18.04 20.45 -1.69
C THR A 527 -16.78 20.49 -2.53
N ASN A 528 -16.89 21.02 -3.76
CA ASN A 528 -15.74 21.34 -4.59
C ASN A 528 -15.13 22.67 -4.12
N ILE A 529 -13.91 22.63 -3.58
CA ILE A 529 -13.10 23.81 -3.34
C ILE A 529 -12.33 24.19 -4.62
N ALA A 530 -12.06 25.49 -4.80
CA ALA A 530 -11.67 26.05 -6.10
C ALA A 530 -10.36 25.45 -6.65
N GLU A 531 -9.23 25.59 -5.94
CA GLU A 531 -7.91 25.17 -6.44
C GLU A 531 -6.91 24.84 -5.32
N ALA A 532 -6.11 23.79 -5.51
CA ALA A 532 -5.00 23.40 -4.65
C ALA A 532 -3.77 23.05 -5.50
N SER A 533 -2.57 23.18 -4.93
CA SER A 533 -1.35 22.72 -5.61
C SER A 533 -0.40 21.97 -4.69
N THR A 534 0.33 21.02 -5.26
CA THR A 534 1.45 20.34 -4.59
C THR A 534 2.68 20.38 -5.48
N ARG A 535 3.85 20.58 -4.90
CA ARG A 535 5.12 20.60 -5.62
C ARG A 535 6.25 20.06 -4.77
N GLY A 536 7.28 19.54 -5.41
CA GLY A 536 8.36 18.95 -4.64
C GLY A 536 9.52 18.44 -5.47
N ALA A 537 10.49 17.92 -4.73
CA ALA A 537 11.67 17.24 -5.26
C ALA A 537 11.83 15.90 -4.54
N GLU A 538 12.04 14.84 -5.30
CA GLU A 538 12.25 13.48 -4.83
C GLU A 538 13.61 12.99 -5.31
N ILE A 539 14.39 12.42 -4.42
CA ILE A 539 15.68 11.80 -4.74
C ILE A 539 15.59 10.35 -4.25
N SER A 540 15.96 9.40 -5.11
CA SER A 540 16.21 8.01 -4.73
C SER A 540 17.62 7.63 -5.17
N ALA A 541 18.37 6.92 -4.34
CA ALA A 541 19.69 6.43 -4.69
C ALA A 541 19.98 5.09 -4.02
N ALA A 542 20.70 4.23 -4.71
CA ALA A 542 21.29 3.03 -4.13
C ALA A 542 22.73 2.87 -4.63
N TYR A 543 23.60 2.39 -3.74
CA TYR A 543 25.00 2.18 -4.06
C TYR A 543 25.55 0.93 -3.33
N PRO A 544 26.03 -0.08 -4.08
CA PRO A 544 26.77 -1.21 -3.49
C PRO A 544 28.19 -0.75 -3.11
N LEU A 545 28.43 -0.42 -1.84
CA LEU A 545 29.76 -0.02 -1.36
C LEU A 545 30.79 -1.16 -1.49
N SER A 546 30.33 -2.41 -1.41
CA SER A 546 31.14 -3.61 -1.66
C SER A 546 30.22 -4.80 -1.99
N THR A 547 30.79 -5.99 -2.16
CA THR A 547 30.00 -7.24 -2.29
C THR A 547 29.22 -7.61 -1.04
N GLN A 548 29.49 -6.95 0.10
CA GLN A 548 28.84 -7.21 1.38
C GLN A 548 27.92 -6.06 1.79
N TRP A 549 28.21 -4.82 1.40
CA TRP A 549 27.50 -3.62 1.82
C TRP A 549 26.70 -3.01 0.66
N LYS A 550 25.40 -2.81 0.87
CA LYS A 550 24.55 -1.98 0.01
C LYS A 550 23.94 -0.87 0.87
N VAL A 551 24.06 0.37 0.42
CA VAL A 551 23.35 1.50 1.03
C VAL A 551 22.33 2.02 0.05
N HIS A 552 21.19 2.44 0.56
CA HIS A 552 20.12 3.00 -0.24
C HIS A 552 19.39 4.08 0.56
N GLY A 553 18.66 4.93 -0.14
CA GLY A 553 17.84 5.91 0.52
C GLY A 553 17.17 6.86 -0.44
N GLY A 554 16.30 7.67 0.14
CA GLY A 554 15.66 8.74 -0.57
C GLY A 554 15.30 9.92 0.32
N TYR A 555 15.10 11.04 -0.36
CA TYR A 555 14.72 12.31 0.24
C TYR A 555 13.53 12.89 -0.52
N THR A 556 12.56 13.41 0.20
CA THR A 556 11.44 14.16 -0.38
C THR A 556 11.34 15.52 0.28
N TRP A 557 11.35 16.55 -0.55
CA TRP A 557 10.88 17.88 -0.20
C TRP A 557 9.51 18.10 -0.82
N MET A 558 8.55 18.55 -0.01
CA MET A 558 7.17 18.80 -0.44
C MET A 558 6.69 20.15 0.07
N ASP A 559 5.99 20.86 -0.80
CA ASP A 559 5.31 22.12 -0.52
C ASP A 559 3.90 22.03 -1.10
N SER A 560 2.91 22.39 -0.32
CA SER A 560 1.50 22.28 -0.70
C SER A 560 0.74 23.53 -0.29
N GLU A 561 -0.25 23.91 -1.07
CA GLU A 561 -0.95 25.19 -0.90
C GLU A 561 -2.43 25.07 -1.30
N ASP A 562 -3.33 25.53 -0.43
CA ASP A 562 -4.68 25.95 -0.81
C ASP A 562 -4.59 27.34 -1.45
N LYS A 563 -4.77 27.43 -2.77
CA LYS A 563 -4.56 28.68 -3.52
C LYS A 563 -5.58 29.77 -3.16
N ARG A 564 -6.70 29.43 -2.51
CA ARG A 564 -7.68 30.42 -2.06
C ARG A 564 -7.20 31.16 -0.82
N THR A 565 -6.51 30.47 0.07
CA THR A 565 -6.08 31.01 1.38
C THR A 565 -4.60 31.37 1.41
N GLY A 566 -3.79 30.77 0.52
CA GLY A 566 -2.33 30.84 0.55
C GLY A 566 -1.71 30.05 1.71
N LEU A 567 -2.49 29.20 2.37
CA LEU A 567 -2.06 28.38 3.51
C LEU A 567 -1.63 26.99 3.04
N GLU A 568 -0.78 26.36 3.84
CA GLU A 568 -0.29 25.01 3.58
C GLU A 568 -1.41 23.98 3.80
N LEU A 569 -1.48 22.96 2.95
CA LEU A 569 -2.42 21.86 3.17
C LEU A 569 -1.91 21.00 4.34
N PRO A 570 -2.78 20.63 5.31
CA PRO A 570 -2.36 19.86 6.47
C PRO A 570 -1.96 18.42 6.10
N LYS A 571 -1.32 17.72 7.06
CA LYS A 571 -0.90 16.30 7.00
C LYS A 571 0.15 15.97 5.94
N ARG A 572 0.89 16.99 5.51
CA ARG A 572 1.87 16.94 4.44
C ARG A 572 3.20 17.46 4.98
N PRO A 573 4.09 16.59 5.48
CA PRO A 573 5.37 17.03 6.02
C PRO A 573 6.25 17.59 4.90
N ARG A 574 6.96 18.68 5.19
CA ARG A 574 7.82 19.34 4.20
C ARG A 574 9.06 18.52 3.84
N HIS A 575 9.57 17.72 4.78
CA HIS A 575 10.76 16.90 4.58
C HIS A 575 10.55 15.47 5.06
N GLN A 576 10.96 14.53 4.23
CA GLN A 576 11.04 13.11 4.59
C GLN A 576 12.38 12.55 4.11
N VAL A 577 13.04 11.77 4.97
CA VAL A 577 14.28 11.06 4.66
C VAL A 577 14.05 9.59 4.99
N LYS A 578 14.42 8.69 4.08
CA LYS A 578 14.41 7.24 4.29
C LYS A 578 15.78 6.71 3.92
N LEU A 579 16.44 5.97 4.80
CA LEU A 579 17.81 5.47 4.61
C LEU A 579 17.87 4.00 5.01
N GLY A 580 18.61 3.21 4.25
CA GLY A 580 18.81 1.79 4.51
C GLY A 580 20.25 1.36 4.28
N ALA A 581 20.73 0.44 5.12
CA ALA A 581 22.02 -0.20 4.99
C ALA A 581 21.89 -1.71 5.18
N ASP A 582 22.27 -2.45 4.15
CA ASP A 582 22.27 -3.91 4.12
C ASP A 582 23.70 -4.44 4.18
N TYR A 583 23.92 -5.42 5.05
CA TYR A 583 25.19 -6.10 5.22
C TYR A 583 25.03 -7.62 5.15
N THR A 584 25.78 -8.27 4.25
CA THR A 584 25.83 -9.73 4.14
C THR A 584 27.14 -10.27 4.71
N LEU A 585 27.05 -11.02 5.81
CA LEU A 585 28.16 -11.74 6.40
C LEU A 585 28.43 -13.04 5.63
N ALA A 586 29.33 -12.96 4.65
CA ALA A 586 29.62 -14.05 3.71
C ALA A 586 29.97 -15.41 4.37
N ALA A 587 30.57 -15.42 5.56
CA ALA A 587 30.96 -16.65 6.25
C ALA A 587 29.77 -17.56 6.59
N TRP A 588 28.61 -16.98 6.88
CA TRP A 588 27.41 -17.69 7.33
C TRP A 588 26.17 -17.38 6.48
N GLY A 589 26.30 -16.52 5.47
CA GLY A 589 25.17 -16.01 4.68
C GLY A 589 24.20 -15.13 5.48
N THR A 590 24.55 -14.73 6.71
CA THR A 590 23.70 -13.88 7.54
C THR A 590 23.51 -12.53 6.87
N GLN A 591 22.27 -12.09 6.72
CA GLN A 591 21.94 -10.75 6.23
C GLN A 591 21.48 -9.90 7.42
N LEU A 592 22.05 -8.71 7.53
CA LEU A 592 21.69 -7.70 8.51
C LEU A 592 21.19 -6.47 7.77
N SER A 593 20.14 -5.84 8.26
CA SER A 593 19.64 -4.58 7.71
C SER A 593 19.36 -3.58 8.80
N LEU A 594 19.67 -2.32 8.52
CA LEU A 594 19.30 -1.17 9.32
C LEU A 594 18.58 -0.18 8.41
N ASP A 595 17.29 0.00 8.62
CA ASP A 595 16.44 0.91 7.88
C ASP A 595 16.01 2.06 8.82
N GLY A 596 15.86 3.28 8.33
CA GLY A 596 15.61 4.46 9.16
C GLY A 596 14.79 5.52 8.44
N VAL A 597 13.79 6.04 9.13
CA VAL A 597 12.86 7.05 8.62
C VAL A 597 12.98 8.31 9.47
N PHE A 598 12.98 9.46 8.83
CA PHE A 598 12.78 10.76 9.47
C PHE A 598 11.67 11.52 8.74
N GLN A 599 10.77 12.11 9.53
CA GLN A 599 9.72 13.00 9.03
C GLN A 599 9.80 14.32 9.80
N SER A 600 9.77 15.44 9.07
CA SER A 600 9.64 16.75 9.69
C SER A 600 8.27 16.96 10.33
N ARG A 601 8.15 18.04 11.10
CA ARG A 601 6.84 18.54 11.55
C ARG A 601 5.86 18.73 10.38
N GLU A 602 4.57 18.65 10.68
CA GLU A 602 3.48 18.89 9.72
C GLU A 602 2.33 19.61 10.40
N PHE A 603 1.64 20.49 9.67
CA PHE A 603 0.39 21.09 10.16
C PHE A 603 -0.72 20.06 10.17
N ILE A 604 -1.64 20.13 11.14
CA ILE A 604 -2.80 19.24 11.20
C ILE A 604 -4.10 19.92 10.80
N ASP A 605 -4.15 21.25 10.85
CA ASP A 605 -5.30 22.08 10.57
C ASP A 605 -5.01 23.09 9.44
N ILE A 606 -6.07 23.47 8.74
CA ILE A 606 -5.99 24.40 7.61
C ILE A 606 -5.56 25.81 8.08
N ALA A 607 -5.82 26.19 9.34
CA ALA A 607 -5.40 27.48 9.86
C ALA A 607 -3.90 27.56 10.19
N GLY A 608 -3.18 26.42 10.14
CA GLY A 608 -1.75 26.36 10.43
C GLY A 608 -1.41 26.68 11.89
N SER A 609 -2.35 26.38 12.80
CA SER A 609 -2.24 26.74 14.22
C SER A 609 -1.79 25.57 15.11
N MET A 610 -1.99 24.34 14.62
CA MET A 610 -1.64 23.10 15.30
C MET A 610 -0.67 22.29 14.44
N GLU A 611 0.32 21.69 15.08
CA GLU A 611 1.41 20.98 14.41
C GLU A 611 1.71 19.65 15.11
N SER A 612 1.93 18.61 14.30
CA SER A 612 2.55 17.37 14.74
C SER A 612 4.07 17.51 14.75
N PRO A 613 4.78 17.05 15.79
CA PRO A 613 6.24 17.17 15.88
C PRO A 613 6.98 16.30 14.87
N SER A 614 8.24 16.64 14.60
CA SER A 614 9.13 15.78 13.82
C SER A 614 9.50 14.51 14.58
N TRP A 615 9.81 13.44 13.85
CA TRP A 615 10.20 12.16 14.45
C TRP A 615 11.16 11.36 13.58
N SER A 616 11.79 10.36 14.21
CA SER A 616 12.59 9.35 13.54
C SER A 616 12.36 7.98 14.13
N THR A 617 12.46 6.96 13.28
CA THR A 617 12.51 5.55 13.69
C THR A 617 13.67 4.85 13.01
N PHE A 618 14.17 3.78 13.64
CA PHE A 618 15.17 2.90 13.06
C PHE A 618 14.80 1.46 13.31
N ASP A 619 14.88 0.63 12.29
CA ASP A 619 14.52 -0.78 12.34
C ASP A 619 15.75 -1.62 12.05
N PHE A 620 15.95 -2.67 12.84
CA PHE A 620 17.06 -3.60 12.67
C PHE A 620 16.54 -5.01 12.40
N LYS A 621 17.03 -5.64 11.34
CA LYS A 621 16.56 -6.95 10.86
C LYS A 621 17.74 -7.91 10.71
N VAL A 622 17.52 -9.18 11.02
CA VAL A 622 18.48 -10.27 10.79
C VAL A 622 17.79 -11.44 10.10
N ASN A 623 18.44 -11.95 9.04
CA ASN A 623 18.08 -13.19 8.36
C ASN A 623 19.27 -14.15 8.41
N GLN A 624 19.07 -15.33 8.97
CA GLN A 624 20.05 -16.41 9.04
C GLN A 624 19.57 -17.58 8.19
N PRO A 625 20.10 -17.74 6.95
CA PRO A 625 19.83 -18.92 6.16
C PRO A 625 20.48 -20.15 6.80
N LEU A 626 19.76 -21.27 6.79
CA LEU A 626 20.18 -22.58 7.27
C LEU A 626 20.01 -23.63 6.15
N PRO A 627 20.64 -24.81 6.27
CA PRO A 627 20.47 -25.88 5.29
C PRO A 627 19.00 -26.30 5.10
N ARG A 628 18.68 -26.83 3.91
CA ARG A 628 17.34 -27.32 3.52
C ARG A 628 16.26 -26.24 3.44
N GLY A 629 16.64 -25.04 3.00
CA GLY A 629 15.69 -23.96 2.72
C GLY A 629 15.04 -23.34 3.95
N VAL A 630 15.59 -23.60 5.15
CA VAL A 630 15.13 -23.00 6.40
C VAL A 630 15.84 -21.65 6.58
N THR A 631 15.13 -20.61 6.97
CA THR A 631 15.69 -19.31 7.37
C THR A 631 15.13 -18.95 8.74
N LEU A 632 16.01 -18.70 9.71
CA LEU A 632 15.62 -18.05 10.96
C LEU A 632 15.72 -16.55 10.76
N PHE A 633 14.69 -15.83 11.15
CA PHE A 633 14.67 -14.38 11.00
C PHE A 633 14.16 -13.71 12.27
N GLY A 634 14.56 -12.47 12.49
CA GLY A 634 14.06 -11.67 13.60
C GLY A 634 14.38 -10.20 13.40
N GLY A 635 13.71 -9.35 14.16
CA GLY A 635 13.89 -7.91 14.03
C GLY A 635 13.47 -7.14 15.27
N ILE A 636 13.88 -5.87 15.26
CA ILE A 636 13.44 -4.84 16.18
C ILE A 636 13.01 -3.65 15.35
N ASP A 637 11.71 -3.37 15.33
CA ASP A 637 11.15 -2.19 14.68
C ASP A 637 11.11 -1.06 15.71
N ASN A 638 11.40 0.15 15.27
CA ASN A 638 11.45 1.35 16.11
C ASN A 638 12.40 1.20 17.32
N LEU A 639 13.68 0.94 17.06
CA LEU A 639 14.77 0.93 18.05
C LEU A 639 14.79 2.16 18.95
N THR A 640 14.41 3.31 18.40
CA THR A 640 14.31 4.60 19.11
C THR A 640 13.17 4.67 20.10
N ASP A 641 12.20 3.75 20.01
CA ASP A 641 10.98 3.76 20.80
C ASP A 641 10.23 5.10 20.69
N THR A 642 10.23 5.67 19.47
CA THR A 642 9.56 6.93 19.19
C THR A 642 8.09 6.66 18.95
N GLN A 643 7.26 7.12 19.87
CA GLN A 643 5.81 6.95 19.84
C GLN A 643 5.13 8.32 19.98
N ARG A 644 3.92 8.46 19.44
CA ARG A 644 3.08 9.64 19.69
C ARG A 644 2.65 9.77 21.14
N ASP A 645 2.37 11.00 21.54
CA ASP A 645 1.62 11.30 22.76
C ASP A 645 0.13 11.10 22.50
N PHE A 646 -0.46 10.06 23.07
CA PHE A 646 -1.90 9.78 22.90
C PHE A 646 -2.82 10.75 23.62
N SER A 647 -2.28 11.61 24.50
CA SER A 647 -3.02 12.71 25.10
C SER A 647 -3.11 13.94 24.20
N ASP A 648 -2.25 14.03 23.17
CA ASP A 648 -2.28 15.08 22.16
C ASP A 648 -2.85 14.54 20.84
N ALA A 649 -4.08 14.96 20.50
CA ALA A 649 -4.72 14.61 19.23
C ALA A 649 -3.98 15.17 18.00
N SER A 650 -3.04 16.11 18.21
CA SER A 650 -2.21 16.72 17.18
C SER A 650 -0.97 15.92 16.84
N ASP A 651 -0.60 14.94 17.67
CA ASP A 651 0.63 14.18 17.51
C ASP A 651 0.44 12.99 16.58
N PHE A 652 1.01 13.10 15.38
CA PHE A 652 0.99 12.07 14.33
C PHE A 652 2.32 11.32 14.20
N ARG A 653 3.13 11.27 15.26
CA ARG A 653 4.23 10.30 15.35
C ARG A 653 3.69 8.85 15.29
N PRO A 654 4.56 7.84 15.05
CA PRO A 654 4.13 6.45 15.00
C PRO A 654 3.35 6.04 16.24
N ASP A 655 2.28 5.25 16.10
CA ASP A 655 1.52 4.79 17.25
C ASP A 655 2.17 3.59 17.93
N GLU A 656 2.90 2.77 17.18
CA GLU A 656 3.62 1.63 17.73
C GLU A 656 5.00 2.08 18.20
N GLY A 657 5.33 1.75 19.45
CA GLY A 657 6.68 1.89 20.00
C GLY A 657 7.61 0.82 19.45
N ARG A 658 8.61 0.43 20.24
CA ARG A 658 9.54 -0.65 19.87
C ARG A 658 8.86 -2.02 19.77
N PHE A 659 9.04 -2.71 18.65
CA PHE A 659 8.43 -4.01 18.36
C PHE A 659 9.49 -5.07 18.05
N PHE A 660 9.48 -6.18 18.78
CA PHE A 660 10.41 -7.30 18.65
C PHE A 660 9.72 -8.52 18.05
N TYR A 661 10.43 -9.27 17.22
CA TYR A 661 9.86 -10.51 16.69
C TYR A 661 10.93 -11.50 16.26
N LEU A 662 10.52 -12.77 16.22
CA LEU A 662 11.32 -13.88 15.75
C LEU A 662 10.42 -14.85 14.98
N GLY A 663 10.93 -15.35 13.86
CA GLY A 663 10.23 -16.35 13.08
C GLY A 663 11.14 -17.32 12.35
N VAL A 664 10.51 -18.30 11.74
CA VAL A 664 11.12 -19.29 10.87
C VAL A 664 10.36 -19.31 9.56
N ARG A 665 11.10 -19.29 8.45
CA ARG A 665 10.59 -19.51 7.09
C ARG A 665 11.21 -20.78 6.54
N ILE A 666 10.42 -21.60 5.86
CA ILE A 666 10.87 -22.79 5.16
C ILE A 666 10.39 -22.67 3.73
N LYS A 667 11.30 -22.78 2.76
CA LYS A 667 11.00 -22.79 1.33
C LYS A 667 11.71 -23.91 0.60
N GLY A 668 11.11 -24.46 -0.45
CA GLY A 668 11.79 -25.40 -1.34
C GLY A 668 10.92 -26.05 -2.37
#